data_AF-A0A938MQN5-F1
#
_entry.id   AF-A0A938MQN5-F1
#
_cell.length_a   1.000
_cell.length_b   1.000
_cell.length_c   1.000
_cell.angle_alpha   90.00
_cell.angle_beta   90.00
_cell.angle_gamma   90.00
#
_symmetry.space_group_name_H-M   'P 1'
#
loop_
_entity.id
_entity.type
_entity.pdbx_description
1 polymer ?
#
loop_
_entity_poly.entity_id
_entity_poly.type
_entity_poly.pdbx_seq_one_letter_code
_entity_poly.pdbx_strand_id
1 'polypeptide(L)'
;MRIRIGLPFVAALAISSWFAVHAADEPKPADAGADPGAEAKAKADYDVAQQAADAAAAALGPLRATMQAADTAYANASKTAQTKRQQATDAKNLAGEPGTKELAQAEANVPVAEQALTDVTNAKPGLDQALADAKAAALPLQQTFDAAEKAAKEAEAAARVASEAANKLDDEAKKATAQADAKRRAADTAKAALTRAQQNEQQATAQAGAAAQKLPEVEAAKQAADDALATAKNQVAAAESAYQAAEQAAAAAEANATVVSEAENQAAAADAAAKRKAADEAKAALAQAKPAEQNSQKLADAAAQKLARATAQRKLADASLVNVKNQIVTATTAAQVAEEAAQAAAAFANEKNQAAAQAAAKRKAAADAAAALAATQQGEQQAQTQATAAAQSVTDAQAQMKAADEALTNAKTQAAAAATAAQDAEQTALAAEAKAKQFAEDAAKPDAEKKQAADEAAASRQAAEAAKTNLAQAQQSEQAAQTQAAAAAQKLAEAEAQKKSSDEVLANAKNQVAAATAANQAAQEAASELIQLDVANRQAAADAAAKRQAADAAKAALAPVQQTLEQAAVRANTNAQELARAEARKKATEEALANLKTRIAAAIQTHVADEQAAVEAEAAAVPLKAEAEQTRAAYLAAVDVADQKRTLAEQAKAILYRLVAARQVASLTESLDPPKPANRIDEIIFAKLKTLGIEPSLCSDAVFVRRAYLDVTGKLPTADEAKAFIQDADANKRIALIDRLLDRSSPVDYWAMKWSDILRIKAEFPVKIWPNAAQAYHRWVWESIAQNKPYDQFARELLTSNGSNFRDGPVNFYRAIQDRTPEGTATAAGLAFMGTRIHLWPEDRRAGMAVFFSQIGYKPTSEWKEEIVFWDPLKSVAVPGSIAPGVDAVAKSVTATNQIPRALAEPLSENGPLAAVFPDGTQTTIPPNRDPREVFADWLIRPENPWFARTVVNRTWAWAMGRGIIHEPDDIREDNPPSNPELLAYLEQELVSSGYDLKRLKRLIFTSTVYQFSSVPRFKTPEARANFASYLLRRVEAEVLNDALNEITGSTDLYTSAVPEPFTYIPQDMTAVEVADGSITSSFLTLFGRSARATGMESERVNELASPQWLYTLNSAQMQGKLQNGPKLAALLAAGGSTQEIAERLYLTVLSRFPTEADVKAAEEYAKTGVTQGRDVWLDLAWALVNSPEFLLRH
;
A
#
# COMPACT_ATOMS: atom_id res chain seq x y z
N MET A 1 -49.46 43.56 -40.24
CA MET A 1 -48.86 43.96 -38.95
C MET A 1 -48.76 42.71 -38.07
N ARG A 2 -47.53 42.19 -37.83
CA ARG A 2 -47.00 41.46 -36.63
C ARG A 2 -47.75 40.21 -36.03
N ILE A 3 -47.20 39.11 -35.45
CA ILE A 3 -45.84 38.57 -35.11
C ILE A 3 -45.93 37.14 -34.42
N ARG A 4 -44.89 36.28 -34.62
CA ARG A 4 -44.17 35.21 -33.79
C ARG A 4 -44.78 33.90 -33.19
N ILE A 5 -44.19 32.68 -33.43
CA ILE A 5 -43.14 31.80 -32.73
C ILE A 5 -43.73 30.91 -31.60
N GLY A 6 -43.41 29.61 -31.31
CA GLY A 6 -42.36 28.63 -31.69
C GLY A 6 -42.55 27.23 -31.01
N LEU A 7 -41.60 26.30 -31.29
CA LEU A 7 -41.63 24.81 -31.28
C LEU A 7 -41.82 24.02 -29.94
N PRO A 8 -42.14 22.71 -30.01
CA PRO A 8 -42.45 21.82 -28.87
C PRO A 8 -41.50 20.60 -28.66
N PHE A 9 -41.70 19.98 -27.50
CA PHE A 9 -41.53 18.55 -27.14
C PHE A 9 -42.32 17.65 -28.14
N VAL A 10 -42.09 16.36 -28.40
CA VAL A 10 -41.94 15.19 -27.51
C VAL A 10 -41.50 14.05 -28.45
N ALA A 11 -40.70 13.10 -27.95
CA ALA A 11 -40.82 11.72 -28.42
C ALA A 11 -40.79 10.78 -27.21
N ALA A 12 -41.79 9.90 -27.14
CA ALA A 12 -41.68 8.64 -26.44
C ALA A 12 -42.27 7.55 -27.34
N LEU A 13 -41.62 6.40 -27.29
CA LEU A 13 -42.11 5.05 -27.58
C LEU A 13 -42.25 4.64 -29.06
N ALA A 14 -41.29 3.84 -29.51
CA ALA A 14 -41.40 2.36 -29.53
C ALA A 14 -40.02 1.79 -29.93
N ILE A 15 -39.33 1.07 -29.03
CA ILE A 15 -39.34 -0.39 -28.85
C ILE A 15 -38.73 -1.14 -30.06
N SER A 16 -37.51 -1.61 -29.82
CA SER A 16 -37.09 -3.02 -29.92
C SER A 16 -37.58 -3.83 -31.12
N SER A 17 -36.65 -4.35 -31.93
CA SER A 17 -36.52 -5.79 -32.28
C SER A 17 -35.87 -5.98 -33.66
N TRP A 18 -34.54 -5.99 -33.72
CA TRP A 18 -33.65 -6.50 -34.79
C TRP A 18 -32.29 -5.80 -34.56
N PHE A 19 -31.20 -6.38 -34.07
CA PHE A 19 -30.64 -7.69 -34.28
C PHE A 19 -29.91 -8.21 -33.03
N ALA A 20 -30.55 -9.16 -32.35
CA ALA A 20 -29.88 -10.41 -32.02
C ALA A 20 -29.66 -11.22 -33.32
N VAL A 21 -28.58 -10.94 -34.06
CA VAL A 21 -27.82 -11.88 -34.92
C VAL A 21 -26.40 -11.31 -34.92
N HIS A 22 -25.37 -12.14 -34.68
CA HIS A 22 -23.99 -11.81 -34.27
C HIS A 22 -23.77 -11.75 -32.75
N ALA A 23 -24.20 -12.83 -32.09
CA ALA A 23 -23.31 -13.47 -31.13
C ALA A 23 -22.11 -14.09 -31.88
N ALA A 24 -20.98 -14.20 -31.18
CA ALA A 24 -19.70 -14.79 -31.59
C ALA A 24 -18.85 -13.95 -32.56
N ASP A 25 -17.88 -13.21 -32.01
CA ASP A 25 -16.47 -13.46 -32.27
C ASP A 25 -15.59 -12.56 -31.39
N GLU A 26 -14.61 -13.23 -30.78
CA GLU A 26 -13.27 -12.79 -30.35
C GLU A 26 -12.97 -11.29 -30.16
N PRO A 27 -12.34 -10.88 -29.03
CA PRO A 27 -11.44 -9.75 -29.09
C PRO A 27 -10.31 -10.15 -30.04
N LYS A 28 -10.34 -9.65 -31.28
CA LYS A 28 -9.17 -9.77 -32.15
C LYS A 28 -7.97 -9.14 -31.43
N PRO A 29 -6.86 -9.87 -31.30
CA PRO A 29 -5.67 -9.38 -30.66
C PRO A 29 -5.19 -8.11 -31.35
N ALA A 30 -4.54 -7.23 -30.59
CA ALA A 30 -3.67 -6.24 -31.18
C ALA A 30 -2.62 -7.01 -32.00
N ASP A 31 -2.82 -7.08 -33.30
CA ASP A 31 -1.78 -7.53 -34.22
C ASP A 31 -0.54 -6.69 -33.94
N ALA A 32 0.59 -7.37 -33.88
CA ALA A 32 1.90 -6.78 -33.76
C ALA A 32 2.16 -5.88 -34.99
N GLY A 33 1.77 -4.62 -34.84
CA GLY A 33 1.92 -3.58 -35.84
C GLY A 33 1.04 -2.40 -35.47
N ALA A 34 1.55 -1.48 -34.65
CA ALA A 34 0.97 -0.15 -34.61
C ALA A 34 0.87 0.33 -36.07
N ASP A 35 -0.37 0.62 -36.52
CA ASP A 35 -0.64 1.09 -37.87
C ASP A 35 0.27 2.30 -38.13
N PRO A 36 1.21 2.23 -39.10
CA PRO A 36 2.00 3.39 -39.51
C PRO A 36 1.12 4.61 -39.81
N GLY A 37 -0.15 4.39 -40.19
CA GLY A 37 -1.18 5.41 -40.35
C GLY A 37 -1.58 6.13 -39.07
N ALA A 38 -1.57 5.47 -37.91
CA ALA A 38 -1.91 6.09 -36.62
C ALA A 38 -0.79 7.03 -36.12
N GLU A 39 0.48 6.66 -36.31
CA GLU A 39 1.63 7.53 -36.02
C GLU A 39 1.68 8.71 -37.00
N ALA A 40 1.46 8.46 -38.30
CA ALA A 40 1.40 9.50 -39.32
C ALA A 40 0.25 10.49 -39.06
N LYS A 41 -0.92 10.00 -38.62
CA LYS A 41 -2.06 10.82 -38.26
C LYS A 41 -1.79 11.67 -37.02
N ALA A 42 -1.24 11.09 -35.95
CA ALA A 42 -0.90 11.84 -34.75
C ALA A 42 0.18 12.91 -35.00
N LYS A 43 1.12 12.64 -35.92
CA LYS A 43 2.10 13.62 -36.39
C LYS A 43 1.43 14.76 -37.18
N ALA A 44 0.53 14.44 -38.11
CA ALA A 44 -0.21 15.43 -38.88
C ALA A 44 -1.10 16.32 -37.99
N ASP A 45 -1.77 15.73 -37.00
CA ASP A 45 -2.61 16.44 -36.03
C ASP A 45 -1.78 17.40 -35.16
N TYR A 46 -0.56 17.00 -34.77
CA TYR A 46 0.39 17.87 -34.06
C TYR A 46 0.82 19.07 -34.91
N ASP A 47 1.25 18.82 -36.16
CA ASP A 47 1.76 19.87 -37.05
C ASP A 47 0.67 20.92 -37.36
N VAL A 48 -0.58 20.48 -37.57
CA VAL A 48 -1.74 21.37 -37.81
C VAL A 48 -2.10 22.18 -36.55
N ALA A 49 -2.12 21.55 -35.38
CA ALA A 49 -2.43 22.23 -34.13
C ALA A 49 -1.37 23.27 -33.75
N GLN A 50 -0.09 22.97 -34.00
CA GLN A 50 1.02 23.89 -33.76
C GLN A 50 0.94 25.11 -34.67
N GLN A 51 0.68 24.92 -35.97
CA GLN A 51 0.53 26.01 -36.92
C GLN A 51 -0.65 26.93 -36.58
N ALA A 52 -1.74 26.37 -36.04
CA ALA A 52 -2.89 27.13 -35.56
C ALA A 52 -2.59 27.93 -34.27
N ALA A 53 -1.76 27.38 -33.36
CA ALA A 53 -1.33 28.08 -32.16
C ALA A 53 -0.43 29.28 -32.51
N ASP A 54 0.50 29.10 -33.45
CA ASP A 54 1.41 30.17 -33.89
C ASP A 54 0.66 31.31 -34.60
N ALA A 55 -0.35 30.99 -35.41
CA ALA A 55 -1.22 31.98 -36.05
C ALA A 55 -2.06 32.78 -35.03
N ALA A 56 -2.58 32.12 -33.99
CA ALA A 56 -3.32 32.78 -32.91
C ALA A 56 -2.41 33.70 -32.08
N ALA A 57 -1.17 33.28 -31.80
CA ALA A 57 -0.18 34.09 -31.10
C ALA A 57 0.20 35.36 -31.88
N ALA A 58 0.34 35.27 -33.20
CA ALA A 58 0.63 36.42 -34.06
C ALA A 58 -0.50 37.49 -34.05
N ALA A 59 -1.75 37.08 -33.83
CA ALA A 59 -2.90 37.98 -33.77
C ALA A 59 -3.01 38.78 -32.45
N LEU A 60 -2.28 38.41 -31.38
CA LEU A 60 -2.35 39.08 -30.08
C LEU A 60 -1.57 40.41 -30.03
N GLY A 61 -0.60 40.61 -30.93
CA GLY A 61 0.23 41.81 -30.99
C GLY A 61 -0.56 43.12 -31.17
N PRO A 62 -1.40 43.23 -32.22
CA PRO A 62 -2.23 44.42 -32.45
C PRO A 62 -3.24 44.72 -31.33
N LEU A 63 -3.83 43.68 -30.72
CA LEU A 63 -4.78 43.80 -29.61
C LEU A 63 -4.13 44.31 -28.31
N ARG A 64 -2.88 43.92 -28.06
CA ARG A 64 -2.10 44.42 -26.92
C ARG A 64 -1.78 45.91 -27.07
N ALA A 65 -1.45 46.35 -28.29
CA ALA A 65 -1.11 47.75 -28.56
C ALA A 65 -2.32 48.69 -28.39
N THR A 66 -3.51 48.27 -28.81
CA THR A 66 -4.75 49.05 -28.63
C THR A 66 -5.18 49.12 -27.16
N MET A 67 -5.04 48.03 -26.40
CA MET A 67 -5.30 48.04 -24.95
C MET A 67 -4.39 49.02 -24.20
N GLN A 68 -3.09 49.05 -24.52
CA GLN A 68 -2.13 49.97 -23.90
C GLN A 68 -2.46 51.44 -24.19
N ALA A 69 -2.92 51.77 -25.39
CA ALA A 69 -3.33 53.13 -25.74
C ALA A 69 -4.56 53.59 -24.93
N ALA A 70 -5.55 52.71 -24.75
CA ALA A 70 -6.76 53.00 -23.98
C ALA A 70 -6.49 53.17 -22.48
N ASP A 71 -5.69 52.29 -21.87
CA ASP A 71 -5.30 52.38 -20.46
C ASP A 71 -4.48 53.65 -20.17
N THR A 72 -3.60 54.05 -21.10
CA THR A 72 -2.81 55.28 -21.00
C THR A 72 -3.71 56.52 -21.01
N ALA A 73 -4.74 56.54 -21.87
CA ALA A 73 -5.70 57.65 -21.93
C ALA A 73 -6.51 57.77 -20.63
N TYR A 74 -6.97 56.66 -20.07
CA TYR A 74 -7.69 56.63 -18.79
C TYR A 74 -6.81 57.06 -17.61
N ALA A 75 -5.59 56.55 -17.52
CA ALA A 75 -4.65 56.85 -16.44
C ALA A 75 -4.28 58.35 -16.38
N ASN A 76 -4.10 58.99 -17.55
CA ASN A 76 -3.79 60.42 -17.63
C ASN A 76 -4.96 61.29 -17.13
N ALA A 77 -6.20 60.93 -17.45
CA ALA A 77 -7.39 61.62 -16.98
C ALA A 77 -7.56 61.48 -15.45
N SER A 78 -7.38 60.27 -14.92
CA SER A 78 -7.49 59.98 -13.48
C SER A 78 -6.41 60.69 -12.64
N LYS A 79 -5.15 60.69 -13.10
CA LYS A 79 -4.02 61.35 -12.42
C LYS A 79 -4.22 62.86 -12.29
N THR A 80 -4.86 63.48 -13.28
CA THR A 80 -5.16 64.92 -13.29
C THR A 80 -6.15 65.29 -12.18
N ALA A 81 -7.21 64.48 -11.97
CA ALA A 81 -8.21 64.70 -10.93
C ALA A 81 -7.64 64.52 -9.50
N GLN A 82 -6.78 63.53 -9.30
CA GLN A 82 -6.19 63.22 -7.99
C GLN A 82 -5.19 64.27 -7.50
N THR A 83 -4.39 64.82 -8.43
CA THR A 83 -3.38 65.85 -8.14
C THR A 83 -4.02 67.11 -7.56
N LYS A 84 -5.22 67.48 -8.02
CA LYS A 84 -5.95 68.67 -7.58
C LYS A 84 -6.54 68.56 -6.16
N ARG A 85 -6.97 67.36 -5.71
CA ARG A 85 -7.48 67.12 -4.34
C ARG A 85 -6.40 67.17 -3.26
N GLN A 86 -5.21 66.67 -3.57
CA GLN A 86 -4.11 66.62 -2.58
C GLN A 86 -3.61 68.04 -2.24
N GLN A 87 -3.55 68.93 -3.23
CA GLN A 87 -3.13 70.32 -3.07
C GLN A 87 -4.03 71.13 -2.11
N ALA A 88 -5.33 70.82 -2.02
CA ALA A 88 -6.28 71.46 -1.11
C ALA A 88 -6.12 71.01 0.37
N THR A 89 -5.65 69.78 0.62
CA THR A 89 -5.59 69.18 1.97
C THR A 89 -4.35 69.63 2.74
N ASP A 90 -3.21 69.80 2.06
CA ASP A 90 -1.93 70.12 2.67
C ASP A 90 -1.81 71.59 3.16
N ALA A 91 -2.69 72.47 2.67
CA ALA A 91 -2.78 73.87 3.08
C ALA A 91 -3.33 74.09 4.50
N LYS A 92 -4.08 73.12 5.05
CA LYS A 92 -4.84 73.24 6.30
C LYS A 92 -4.02 72.92 7.57
N ASN A 93 -2.91 72.20 7.45
CA ASN A 93 -2.19 71.60 8.60
C ASN A 93 -0.96 72.39 9.10
N LEU A 94 -0.68 73.59 8.57
CA LEU A 94 0.59 74.32 8.75
C LEU A 94 0.52 75.58 9.66
N ALA A 95 -0.52 75.76 10.49
CA ALA A 95 -0.82 77.04 11.19
C ALA A 95 -0.73 77.06 12.75
N GLY A 96 0.13 76.26 13.43
CA GLY A 96 0.18 76.15 14.92
C GLY A 96 1.49 76.57 15.65
N GLU A 97 1.39 77.00 16.92
CA GLU A 97 2.39 77.76 17.73
C GLU A 97 3.67 77.06 18.32
N PRO A 98 3.77 75.74 18.60
CA PRO A 98 4.94 75.16 19.29
C PRO A 98 6.28 75.24 18.53
N GLY A 99 6.25 75.37 17.20
CA GLY A 99 7.44 75.29 16.32
C GLY A 99 8.37 76.53 16.31
N THR A 100 8.12 77.54 17.14
CA THR A 100 8.88 78.81 17.12
C THR A 100 10.06 78.86 18.09
N LYS A 101 10.10 78.03 19.16
CA LYS A 101 11.20 78.03 20.15
C LYS A 101 12.33 77.03 19.87
N GLU A 102 12.03 75.96 19.14
CA GLU A 102 12.99 74.89 18.81
C GLU A 102 13.95 75.29 17.68
N LEU A 103 13.62 76.36 16.95
CA LEU A 103 14.34 76.86 15.77
C LEU A 103 15.63 77.63 16.09
N ALA A 104 15.69 78.34 17.23
CA ALA A 104 16.77 79.30 17.52
C ALA A 104 18.05 78.66 18.10
N GLN A 105 17.97 77.44 18.65
CA GLN A 105 19.11 76.74 19.27
C GLN A 105 19.90 75.88 18.26
N ALA A 106 19.26 75.47 17.17
CA ALA A 106 19.84 74.60 16.14
C ALA A 106 20.74 75.34 15.13
N GLU A 107 20.52 76.65 14.92
CA GLU A 107 21.22 77.47 13.91
C GLU A 107 22.71 77.75 14.19
N ALA A 108 23.20 77.57 15.42
CA ALA A 108 24.52 78.10 15.84
C ALA A 108 25.73 77.15 15.70
N ASN A 109 25.56 75.83 15.53
CA ASN A 109 26.64 74.85 15.78
C ASN A 109 26.97 73.85 14.64
N VAL A 110 26.41 73.99 13.44
CA VAL A 110 26.48 72.97 12.35
C VAL A 110 27.66 73.09 11.36
N PRO A 111 28.15 74.28 10.96
CA PRO A 111 29.00 74.42 9.76
C PRO A 111 30.38 73.74 9.81
N VAL A 112 30.94 73.49 11.01
CA VAL A 112 32.26 72.82 11.16
C VAL A 112 32.12 71.29 11.11
N ALA A 113 30.93 70.74 11.38
CA ALA A 113 30.65 69.30 11.33
C ALA A 113 30.28 68.82 9.91
N GLU A 114 29.70 69.68 9.07
CA GLU A 114 29.29 69.37 7.69
C GLU A 114 30.47 69.03 6.78
N GLN A 115 31.58 69.76 6.84
CA GLN A 115 32.63 69.61 5.83
C GLN A 115 33.39 68.28 5.96
N ALA A 116 33.70 67.84 7.18
CA ALA A 116 34.46 66.60 7.42
C ALA A 116 33.63 65.31 7.26
N LEU A 117 32.29 65.39 7.38
CA LEU A 117 31.38 64.27 7.12
C LEU A 117 30.95 64.15 5.65
N THR A 118 31.05 65.23 4.87
CA THR A 118 30.58 65.27 3.48
C THR A 118 31.36 64.33 2.57
N ASP A 119 32.67 64.22 2.73
CA ASP A 119 33.47 63.38 1.83
C ASP A 119 33.27 61.87 2.07
N VAL A 120 32.96 61.47 3.31
CA VAL A 120 32.76 60.05 3.69
C VAL A 120 31.30 59.59 3.53
N THR A 121 30.32 60.50 3.59
CA THR A 121 28.89 60.18 3.38
C THR A 121 28.53 60.01 1.89
N ASN A 122 29.28 60.62 0.97
CA ASN A 122 28.96 60.59 -0.46
C ASN A 122 29.01 59.21 -1.14
N ALA A 123 29.49 58.16 -0.44
CA ALA A 123 29.55 56.79 -0.96
C ALA A 123 28.48 55.82 -0.40
N LYS A 124 27.73 56.17 0.66
CA LYS A 124 26.73 55.27 1.28
C LYS A 124 25.37 55.13 0.57
N PRO A 125 24.75 56.18 0.03
CA PRO A 125 23.34 56.12 -0.41
C PRO A 125 23.08 55.10 -1.52
N GLY A 126 24.03 54.85 -2.41
CA GLY A 126 23.89 53.82 -3.45
C GLY A 126 23.83 52.39 -2.88
N LEU A 127 24.50 52.13 -1.75
CA LEU A 127 24.60 50.80 -1.15
C LEU A 127 23.40 50.46 -0.25
N ASP A 128 22.87 51.45 0.46
CA ASP A 128 21.67 51.29 1.30
C ASP A 128 20.39 51.24 0.46
N GLN A 129 20.31 52.02 -0.62
CA GLN A 129 19.18 51.98 -1.57
C GLN A 129 19.05 50.58 -2.19
N ALA A 130 20.15 49.96 -2.61
CA ALA A 130 20.14 48.60 -3.15
C ALA A 130 19.66 47.55 -2.12
N LEU A 131 20.02 47.70 -0.84
CA LEU A 131 19.64 46.76 0.22
C LEU A 131 18.19 46.97 0.69
N ALA A 132 17.70 48.21 0.68
CA ALA A 132 16.32 48.56 1.00
C ALA A 132 15.36 48.18 -0.14
N ASP A 133 15.75 48.41 -1.40
CA ASP A 133 14.98 47.99 -2.57
C ASP A 133 14.86 46.47 -2.63
N ALA A 134 15.92 45.72 -2.27
CA ALA A 134 15.88 44.27 -2.18
C ALA A 134 14.97 43.76 -1.04
N LYS A 135 15.01 44.37 0.15
CA LYS A 135 14.10 44.03 1.26
C LYS A 135 12.64 44.45 0.99
N ALA A 136 12.41 45.60 0.33
CA ALA A 136 11.09 46.07 -0.05
C ALA A 136 10.50 45.29 -1.25
N ALA A 137 11.33 44.73 -2.13
CA ALA A 137 10.89 43.79 -3.15
C ALA A 137 10.51 42.42 -2.56
N ALA A 138 11.18 41.98 -1.49
CA ALA A 138 10.89 40.72 -0.81
C ALA A 138 9.70 40.80 0.17
N LEU A 139 9.42 41.96 0.77
CA LEU A 139 8.38 42.10 1.81
C LEU A 139 6.94 41.82 1.31
N PRO A 140 6.50 42.28 0.12
CA PRO A 140 5.20 41.91 -0.43
C PRO A 140 5.11 40.42 -0.75
N LEU A 141 6.21 39.80 -1.21
CA LEU A 141 6.29 38.36 -1.48
C LEU A 141 6.22 37.54 -0.19
N GLN A 142 6.86 38.02 0.89
CA GLN A 142 6.81 37.36 2.19
C GLN A 142 5.46 37.57 2.89
N GLN A 143 4.84 38.74 2.78
CA GLN A 143 3.49 38.99 3.30
C GLN A 143 2.40 38.25 2.50
N THR A 144 2.56 38.09 1.18
CA THR A 144 1.66 37.25 0.37
C THR A 144 1.88 35.77 0.65
N PHE A 145 3.12 35.33 0.89
CA PHE A 145 3.41 33.97 1.37
C PHE A 145 2.79 33.72 2.74
N ASP A 146 3.02 34.57 3.74
CA ASP A 146 2.48 34.41 5.09
C ASP A 146 0.94 34.50 5.12
N ALA A 147 0.34 35.38 4.31
CA ALA A 147 -1.11 35.48 4.15
C ALA A 147 -1.71 34.28 3.39
N ALA A 148 -1.01 33.75 2.37
CA ALA A 148 -1.41 32.54 1.67
C ALA A 148 -1.25 31.29 2.55
N GLU A 149 -0.19 31.22 3.37
CA GLU A 149 0.04 30.13 4.32
C GLU A 149 -0.98 30.17 5.46
N LYS A 150 -1.30 31.35 5.99
CA LYS A 150 -2.36 31.53 6.98
C LYS A 150 -3.73 31.18 6.41
N ALA A 151 -4.06 31.66 5.21
CA ALA A 151 -5.33 31.34 4.54
C ALA A 151 -5.42 29.87 4.13
N ALA A 152 -4.30 29.23 3.78
CA ALA A 152 -4.23 27.80 3.52
C ALA A 152 -4.44 26.98 4.81
N LYS A 153 -3.82 27.38 5.92
CA LYS A 153 -4.03 26.74 7.24
C LYS A 153 -5.46 26.94 7.75
N GLU A 154 -6.09 28.09 7.51
CA GLU A 154 -7.49 28.35 7.86
C GLU A 154 -8.46 27.55 6.97
N ALA A 155 -8.16 27.40 5.67
CA ALA A 155 -8.93 26.55 4.76
C ALA A 155 -8.76 25.04 5.06
N GLU A 156 -7.56 24.61 5.45
CA GLU A 156 -7.27 23.24 5.90
C GLU A 156 -7.96 22.94 7.23
N ALA A 157 -8.01 23.91 8.15
CA ALA A 157 -8.81 23.81 9.38
C ALA A 157 -10.32 23.74 9.09
N ALA A 158 -10.83 24.49 8.11
CA ALA A 158 -12.24 24.44 7.69
C ALA A 158 -12.60 23.11 6.99
N ALA A 159 -11.73 22.60 6.11
CA ALA A 159 -11.89 21.29 5.46
C ALA A 159 -11.83 20.14 6.48
N ARG A 160 -10.97 20.26 7.48
CA ARG A 160 -10.89 19.33 8.61
C ARG A 160 -12.16 19.35 9.46
N VAL A 161 -12.71 20.52 9.78
CA VAL A 161 -14.00 20.65 10.51
C VAL A 161 -15.17 20.03 9.71
N ALA A 162 -15.18 20.18 8.37
CA ALA A 162 -16.18 19.58 7.49
C ALA A 162 -16.06 18.04 7.38
N SER A 163 -14.83 17.52 7.29
CA SER A 163 -14.54 16.07 7.34
C SER A 163 -14.86 15.48 8.73
N GLU A 164 -14.55 16.21 9.81
CA GLU A 164 -14.86 15.83 11.19
C GLU A 164 -16.39 15.78 11.40
N ALA A 165 -17.18 16.66 10.78
CA ALA A 165 -18.65 16.64 10.87
C ALA A 165 -19.28 15.42 10.17
N ALA A 166 -18.73 14.96 9.04
CA ALA A 166 -19.21 13.77 8.33
C ALA A 166 -18.82 12.46 9.05
N ASN A 167 -17.60 12.40 9.59
CA ASN A 167 -17.13 11.26 10.38
C ASN A 167 -17.86 11.17 11.74
N LYS A 168 -18.28 12.31 12.30
CA LYS A 168 -19.03 12.37 13.56
C LYS A 168 -20.36 11.60 13.52
N LEU A 169 -21.08 11.59 12.40
CA LEU A 169 -22.34 10.82 12.28
C LEU A 169 -22.12 9.30 12.25
N ASP A 170 -21.04 8.83 11.62
CA ASP A 170 -20.63 7.42 11.60
C ASP A 170 -20.06 6.98 12.95
N ASP A 171 -19.26 7.84 13.59
CA ASP A 171 -18.71 7.62 14.92
C ASP A 171 -19.78 7.66 16.02
N GLU A 172 -20.80 8.53 15.91
CA GLU A 172 -21.95 8.56 16.81
C GLU A 172 -22.80 7.29 16.69
N ALA A 173 -22.97 6.75 15.48
CA ALA A 173 -23.65 5.48 15.25
C ALA A 173 -22.88 4.28 15.83
N LYS A 174 -21.54 4.26 15.66
CA LYS A 174 -20.65 3.25 16.26
C LYS A 174 -20.62 3.34 17.79
N LYS A 175 -20.56 4.54 18.35
CA LYS A 175 -20.60 4.77 19.81
C LYS A 175 -21.95 4.36 20.41
N ALA A 176 -23.06 4.70 19.75
CA ALA A 176 -24.39 4.28 20.18
C ALA A 176 -24.53 2.74 20.18
N THR A 177 -23.99 2.07 19.15
CA THR A 177 -23.97 0.60 19.06
C THR A 177 -23.10 -0.02 20.17
N ALA A 178 -21.89 0.48 20.39
CA ALA A 178 -21.01 0.01 21.46
C ALA A 178 -21.60 0.23 22.87
N GLN A 179 -22.32 1.34 23.07
CA GLN A 179 -23.02 1.62 24.32
C GLN A 179 -24.20 0.67 24.53
N ALA A 180 -24.94 0.32 23.47
CA ALA A 180 -26.00 -0.68 23.53
C ALA A 180 -25.45 -2.07 23.91
N ASP A 181 -24.33 -2.49 23.31
CA ASP A 181 -23.68 -3.77 23.63
C ASP A 181 -23.16 -3.83 25.07
N ALA A 182 -22.56 -2.74 25.56
CA ALA A 182 -22.09 -2.65 26.94
C ALA A 182 -23.25 -2.74 27.94
N LYS A 183 -24.40 -2.11 27.64
CA LYS A 183 -25.61 -2.19 28.47
C LYS A 183 -26.25 -3.57 28.41
N ARG A 184 -26.21 -4.24 27.24
CA ARG A 184 -26.66 -5.64 27.08
C ARG A 184 -25.86 -6.59 27.96
N ARG A 185 -24.52 -6.50 27.94
CA ARG A 185 -23.64 -7.30 28.80
C ARG A 185 -23.88 -7.05 30.29
N ALA A 186 -24.17 -5.81 30.68
CA ALA A 186 -24.52 -5.47 32.06
C ALA A 186 -25.86 -6.11 32.48
N ALA A 187 -26.86 -6.12 31.60
CA ALA A 187 -28.14 -6.80 31.82
C ALA A 187 -27.97 -8.31 31.96
N ASP A 188 -27.18 -8.93 31.07
CA ASP A 188 -26.87 -10.37 31.12
C ASP A 188 -26.13 -10.75 32.42
N THR A 189 -25.21 -9.90 32.86
CA THR A 189 -24.48 -10.08 34.13
C THR A 189 -25.41 -9.98 35.34
N ALA A 190 -26.32 -9.01 35.36
CA ALA A 190 -27.30 -8.86 36.43
C ALA A 190 -28.30 -10.03 36.45
N LYS A 191 -28.69 -10.54 35.29
CA LYS A 191 -29.54 -11.72 35.16
C LYS A 191 -28.85 -12.99 35.67
N ALA A 192 -27.57 -13.18 35.35
CA ALA A 192 -26.76 -14.28 35.89
C ALA A 192 -26.59 -14.18 37.41
N ALA A 193 -26.42 -12.97 37.95
CA ALA A 193 -26.36 -12.74 39.40
C ALA A 193 -27.68 -13.10 40.09
N LEU A 194 -28.83 -12.76 39.49
CA LEU A 194 -30.15 -13.18 39.97
C LEU A 194 -30.30 -14.70 39.98
N THR A 195 -29.89 -15.39 38.91
CA THR A 195 -29.93 -16.86 38.85
C THR A 195 -29.09 -17.50 39.95
N ARG A 196 -27.90 -16.97 40.23
CA ARG A 196 -27.06 -17.44 41.35
C ARG A 196 -27.71 -17.18 42.71
N ALA A 197 -28.33 -16.01 42.90
CA ALA A 197 -29.04 -15.70 44.14
C ALA A 197 -30.22 -16.66 44.37
N GLN A 198 -30.98 -17.00 43.32
CA GLN A 198 -32.07 -17.99 43.37
C GLN A 198 -31.55 -19.41 43.69
N GLN A 199 -30.41 -19.81 43.14
CA GLN A 199 -29.76 -21.08 43.50
C GLN A 199 -29.32 -21.11 44.97
N ASN A 200 -28.78 -19.99 45.47
CA ASN A 200 -28.40 -19.85 46.88
C ASN A 200 -29.63 -19.92 47.80
N GLU A 201 -30.80 -19.41 47.37
CA GLU A 201 -32.04 -19.55 48.14
C GLU A 201 -32.49 -21.00 48.22
N GLN A 202 -32.38 -21.77 47.13
CA GLN A 202 -32.69 -23.20 47.16
C GLN A 202 -31.79 -23.95 48.15
N GLN A 203 -30.49 -23.63 48.16
CA GLN A 203 -29.55 -24.23 49.11
C GLN A 203 -29.81 -23.82 50.56
N ALA A 204 -30.05 -22.53 50.82
CA ALA A 204 -30.37 -22.03 52.15
C ALA A 204 -31.72 -22.59 52.67
N THR A 205 -32.71 -22.75 51.78
CA THR A 205 -34.00 -23.37 52.10
C THR A 205 -33.82 -24.84 52.48
N ALA A 206 -32.99 -25.59 51.73
CA ALA A 206 -32.68 -26.97 52.06
C ALA A 206 -31.96 -27.10 53.42
N GLN A 207 -31.01 -26.20 53.71
CA GLN A 207 -30.29 -26.17 54.99
C GLN A 207 -31.21 -25.82 56.18
N ALA A 208 -32.09 -24.83 56.02
CA ALA A 208 -33.08 -24.48 57.03
C ALA A 208 -34.07 -25.63 57.27
N GLY A 209 -34.53 -26.29 56.21
CA GLY A 209 -35.39 -27.47 56.29
C GLY A 209 -34.73 -28.65 57.02
N ALA A 210 -33.47 -28.94 56.70
CA ALA A 210 -32.71 -30.00 57.36
C ALA A 210 -32.44 -29.69 58.85
N ALA A 211 -32.18 -28.44 59.20
CA ALA A 211 -32.02 -28.00 60.59
C ALA A 211 -33.34 -28.09 61.37
N ALA A 212 -34.47 -27.76 60.72
CA ALA A 212 -35.80 -27.86 61.33
C ALA A 212 -36.22 -29.32 61.60
N GLN A 213 -35.84 -30.28 60.74
CA GLN A 213 -36.15 -31.70 60.92
C GLN A 213 -35.36 -32.36 62.06
N LYS A 214 -34.11 -31.95 62.30
CA LYS A 214 -33.25 -32.54 63.34
C LYS A 214 -33.55 -32.06 64.76
N LEU A 215 -34.16 -30.88 64.91
CA LEU A 215 -34.39 -30.28 66.23
C LEU A 215 -35.35 -31.12 67.10
N PRO A 216 -36.52 -31.58 66.60
CA PRO A 216 -37.42 -32.43 67.39
C PRO A 216 -36.79 -33.76 67.83
N GLU A 217 -35.94 -34.35 66.99
CA GLU A 217 -35.21 -35.59 67.31
C GLU A 217 -34.23 -35.37 68.49
N VAL A 218 -33.52 -34.25 68.51
CA VAL A 218 -32.58 -33.90 69.57
C VAL A 218 -33.30 -33.47 70.85
N GLU A 219 -34.45 -32.79 70.74
CA GLU A 219 -35.34 -32.47 71.88
C GLU A 219 -35.87 -33.74 72.55
N ALA A 220 -36.36 -34.69 71.77
CA ALA A 220 -36.83 -35.98 72.28
C ALA A 220 -35.71 -36.79 72.95
N ALA A 221 -34.51 -36.80 72.37
CA ALA A 221 -33.35 -37.47 72.95
C ALA A 221 -32.89 -36.85 74.29
N LYS A 222 -33.00 -35.52 74.44
CA LYS A 222 -32.73 -34.83 75.70
C LYS A 222 -33.76 -35.19 76.76
N GLN A 223 -35.05 -35.16 76.41
CA GLN A 223 -36.12 -35.52 77.34
C GLN A 223 -35.93 -36.94 77.89
N ALA A 224 -35.63 -37.91 77.01
CA ALA A 224 -35.35 -39.28 77.41
C ALA A 224 -34.13 -39.41 78.35
N ALA A 225 -33.08 -38.62 78.13
CA ALA A 225 -31.89 -38.62 78.98
C ALA A 225 -32.15 -37.99 80.37
N ASP A 226 -32.95 -36.93 80.44
CA ASP A 226 -33.35 -36.30 81.69
C ASP A 226 -34.26 -37.22 82.53
N ASP A 227 -35.19 -37.93 81.88
CA ASP A 227 -36.08 -38.91 82.54
C ASP A 227 -35.28 -40.10 83.10
N ALA A 228 -34.26 -40.57 82.37
CA ALA A 228 -33.35 -41.62 82.82
C ALA A 228 -32.50 -41.17 84.02
N LEU A 229 -32.03 -39.91 84.02
CA LEU A 229 -31.32 -39.31 85.15
C LEU A 229 -32.21 -39.17 86.39
N ALA A 230 -33.46 -38.72 86.23
CA ALA A 230 -34.42 -38.63 87.33
C ALA A 230 -34.68 -40.01 87.95
N THR A 231 -34.81 -41.03 87.12
CA THR A 231 -34.97 -42.43 87.57
C THR A 231 -33.75 -42.91 88.36
N ALA A 232 -32.53 -42.65 87.87
CA ALA A 232 -31.29 -43.04 88.55
C ALA A 232 -31.12 -42.33 89.90
N LYS A 233 -31.46 -41.04 89.99
CA LYS A 233 -31.43 -40.28 91.26
C LYS A 233 -32.38 -40.85 92.31
N ASN A 234 -33.60 -41.22 91.88
CA ASN A 234 -34.57 -41.84 92.78
C ASN A 234 -34.09 -43.21 93.30
N GLN A 235 -33.40 -44.00 92.46
CA GLN A 235 -32.81 -45.28 92.86
C GLN A 235 -31.66 -45.11 93.86
N VAL A 236 -30.78 -44.10 93.67
CA VAL A 236 -29.72 -43.78 94.64
C VAL A 236 -30.31 -43.33 95.97
N ALA A 237 -31.31 -42.44 95.96
CA ALA A 237 -31.97 -41.98 97.18
C ALA A 237 -32.66 -43.12 97.96
N ALA A 238 -33.30 -44.06 97.23
CA ALA A 238 -33.88 -45.26 97.82
C ALA A 238 -32.81 -46.20 98.41
N ALA A 239 -31.71 -46.45 97.69
CA ALA A 239 -30.60 -47.28 98.16
C ALA A 239 -29.86 -46.67 99.36
N GLU A 240 -29.71 -45.35 99.39
CA GLU A 240 -29.08 -44.61 100.49
C GLU A 240 -29.96 -44.62 101.74
N SER A 241 -31.27 -44.44 101.58
CA SER A 241 -32.24 -44.59 102.67
C SER A 241 -32.26 -46.01 103.24
N ALA A 242 -32.22 -47.03 102.38
CA ALA A 242 -32.15 -48.43 102.79
C ALA A 242 -30.84 -48.78 103.52
N TYR A 243 -29.71 -48.26 103.05
CA TYR A 243 -28.41 -48.41 103.71
C TYR A 243 -28.41 -47.75 105.11
N GLN A 244 -28.88 -46.51 105.22
CA GLN A 244 -28.95 -45.78 106.51
C GLN A 244 -29.86 -46.50 107.51
N ALA A 245 -31.02 -46.98 107.06
CA ALA A 245 -31.93 -47.75 107.90
C ALA A 245 -31.31 -49.08 108.37
N ALA A 246 -30.61 -49.80 107.48
CA ALA A 246 -29.92 -51.05 107.82
C ALA A 246 -28.73 -50.82 108.77
N GLU A 247 -27.97 -49.74 108.58
CA GLU A 247 -26.85 -49.35 109.44
C GLU A 247 -27.31 -48.96 110.84
N GLN A 248 -28.38 -48.17 110.96
CA GLN A 248 -28.99 -47.84 112.25
C GLN A 248 -29.56 -49.08 112.95
N ALA A 249 -30.21 -49.98 112.21
CA ALA A 249 -30.72 -51.24 112.74
C ALA A 249 -29.58 -52.17 113.22
N ALA A 250 -28.45 -52.21 112.52
CA ALA A 250 -27.26 -52.97 112.92
C ALA A 250 -26.61 -52.36 114.18
N ALA A 251 -26.43 -51.04 114.23
CA ALA A 251 -25.85 -50.35 115.40
C ALA A 251 -26.72 -50.48 116.65
N ALA A 252 -28.05 -50.43 116.52
CA ALA A 252 -28.98 -50.66 117.62
C ALA A 252 -28.96 -52.11 118.12
N ALA A 253 -28.82 -53.09 117.21
CA ALA A 253 -28.68 -54.50 117.57
C ALA A 253 -27.35 -54.79 118.29
N GLU A 254 -26.24 -54.19 117.85
CA GLU A 254 -24.94 -54.27 118.51
C GLU A 254 -24.94 -53.62 119.91
N ALA A 255 -25.57 -52.44 120.05
CA ALA A 255 -25.71 -51.77 121.33
C ALA A 255 -26.57 -52.57 122.34
N ASN A 256 -27.62 -53.25 121.87
CA ASN A 256 -28.40 -54.15 122.71
C ASN A 256 -27.62 -55.40 123.13
N ALA A 257 -26.79 -55.97 122.26
CA ALA A 257 -25.97 -57.15 122.59
C ALA A 257 -24.97 -56.90 123.74
N THR A 258 -24.52 -55.66 123.95
CA THR A 258 -23.62 -55.27 125.05
C THR A 258 -24.27 -55.17 126.45
N VAL A 259 -25.60 -55.26 126.57
CA VAL A 259 -26.32 -54.98 127.83
C VAL A 259 -26.98 -56.25 128.45
N VAL A 260 -26.94 -57.40 127.78
CA VAL A 260 -27.70 -58.61 128.19
C VAL A 260 -26.84 -59.70 128.84
N SER A 261 -27.45 -60.48 129.75
CA SER A 261 -26.78 -61.48 130.59
C SER A 261 -26.36 -62.76 129.83
N GLU A 262 -25.44 -63.54 130.40
CA GLU A 262 -24.68 -64.65 129.78
C GLU A 262 -25.52 -65.75 129.07
N ALA A 263 -26.84 -65.83 129.31
CA ALA A 263 -27.74 -66.78 128.65
C ALA A 263 -28.47 -66.23 127.40
N GLU A 264 -28.50 -64.91 127.18
CA GLU A 264 -29.16 -64.25 126.03
C GLU A 264 -28.17 -63.84 124.92
N ASN A 265 -26.87 -64.04 125.16
CA ASN A 265 -25.76 -63.52 124.36
C ASN A 265 -25.62 -64.17 122.97
N GLN A 266 -26.01 -65.45 122.79
CA GLN A 266 -25.90 -66.13 121.49
C GLN A 266 -26.98 -65.72 120.46
N ALA A 267 -28.22 -65.44 120.90
CA ALA A 267 -29.30 -65.03 120.01
C ALA A 267 -29.15 -63.56 119.57
N ALA A 268 -28.73 -62.68 120.48
CA ALA A 268 -28.46 -61.27 120.18
C ALA A 268 -27.23 -61.10 119.26
N ALA A 269 -26.18 -61.91 119.44
CA ALA A 269 -25.01 -61.89 118.55
C ALA A 269 -25.32 -62.38 117.13
N ALA A 270 -26.21 -63.37 116.96
CA ALA A 270 -26.63 -63.85 115.65
C ALA A 270 -27.53 -62.84 114.90
N ASP A 271 -28.41 -62.13 115.61
CA ASP A 271 -29.25 -61.06 115.05
C ASP A 271 -28.41 -59.84 114.63
N ALA A 272 -27.41 -59.46 115.44
CA ALA A 272 -26.45 -58.41 115.08
C ALA A 272 -25.64 -58.77 113.83
N ALA A 273 -25.13 -60.01 113.73
CA ALA A 273 -24.37 -60.47 112.56
C ALA A 273 -25.23 -60.52 111.27
N ALA A 274 -26.50 -60.95 111.36
CA ALA A 274 -27.42 -60.96 110.23
C ALA A 274 -27.76 -59.54 109.74
N LYS A 275 -27.99 -58.60 110.66
CA LYS A 275 -28.26 -57.19 110.33
C LYS A 275 -27.03 -56.47 109.80
N ARG A 276 -25.83 -56.81 110.27
CA ARG A 276 -24.56 -56.30 109.73
C ARG A 276 -24.35 -56.77 108.28
N LYS A 277 -24.62 -58.04 107.99
CA LYS A 277 -24.59 -58.58 106.63
C LYS A 277 -25.58 -57.87 105.70
N ALA A 278 -26.80 -57.62 106.16
CA ALA A 278 -27.80 -56.86 105.39
C ALA A 278 -27.38 -55.40 105.13
N ALA A 279 -26.70 -54.76 106.10
CA ALA A 279 -26.13 -53.43 105.92
C ALA A 279 -24.97 -53.42 104.89
N ASP A 280 -24.11 -54.43 104.90
CA ASP A 280 -23.03 -54.59 103.90
C ASP A 280 -23.57 -54.87 102.49
N GLU A 281 -24.64 -55.64 102.36
CA GLU A 281 -25.34 -55.87 101.09
C GLU A 281 -26.02 -54.58 100.57
N ALA A 282 -26.66 -53.80 101.45
CA ALA A 282 -27.22 -52.48 101.10
C ALA A 282 -26.13 -51.47 100.70
N LYS A 283 -24.95 -51.54 101.34
CA LYS A 283 -23.77 -50.74 100.99
C LYS A 283 -23.22 -51.09 99.61
N ALA A 284 -23.20 -52.37 99.27
CA ALA A 284 -22.81 -52.83 97.94
C ALA A 284 -23.80 -52.36 96.86
N ALA A 285 -25.11 -52.38 97.14
CA ALA A 285 -26.13 -51.86 96.24
C ALA A 285 -25.99 -50.33 96.02
N LEU A 286 -25.73 -49.55 97.08
CA LEU A 286 -25.46 -48.12 96.97
C LEU A 286 -24.18 -47.82 96.18
N ALA A 287 -23.14 -48.64 96.35
CA ALA A 287 -21.88 -48.53 95.61
C ALA A 287 -22.04 -48.80 94.09
N GLN A 288 -23.06 -49.55 93.68
CA GLN A 288 -23.41 -49.77 92.27
C GLN A 288 -24.33 -48.68 91.70
N ALA A 289 -25.23 -48.11 92.51
CA ALA A 289 -26.18 -47.08 92.07
C ALA A 289 -25.52 -45.71 91.82
N LYS A 290 -24.52 -45.31 92.62
CA LYS A 290 -23.82 -44.00 92.48
C LYS A 290 -23.13 -43.80 91.12
N PRO A 291 -22.36 -44.76 90.57
CA PRO A 291 -21.78 -44.66 89.24
C PRO A 291 -22.82 -44.56 88.11
N ALA A 292 -23.98 -45.21 88.27
CA ALA A 292 -25.07 -45.16 87.28
C ALA A 292 -25.71 -43.76 87.20
N GLU A 293 -25.92 -43.09 88.34
CA GLU A 293 -26.38 -41.69 88.38
C GLU A 293 -25.38 -40.75 87.69
N GLN A 294 -24.08 -40.89 87.98
CA GLN A 294 -23.04 -40.05 87.36
C GLN A 294 -22.97 -40.23 85.85
N ASN A 295 -23.16 -41.45 85.34
CA ASN A 295 -23.20 -41.71 83.90
C ASN A 295 -24.46 -41.12 83.25
N SER A 296 -25.63 -41.26 83.87
CA SER A 296 -26.86 -40.64 83.37
C SER A 296 -26.78 -39.11 83.39
N GLN A 297 -26.12 -38.50 84.38
CA GLN A 297 -25.90 -37.05 84.45
C GLN A 297 -25.03 -36.57 83.28
N LYS A 298 -23.93 -37.27 82.98
CA LYS A 298 -23.08 -36.97 81.82
C LYS A 298 -23.84 -37.07 80.50
N LEU A 299 -24.72 -38.07 80.36
CA LEU A 299 -25.54 -38.24 79.16
C LEU A 299 -26.59 -37.12 79.01
N ALA A 300 -27.23 -36.70 80.10
CA ALA A 300 -28.15 -35.57 80.12
C ALA A 300 -27.45 -34.25 79.76
N ASP A 301 -26.28 -33.97 80.34
CA ASP A 301 -25.49 -32.77 80.05
C ASP A 301 -25.02 -32.76 78.58
N ALA A 302 -24.58 -33.90 78.06
CA ALA A 302 -24.20 -34.04 76.66
C ALA A 302 -25.41 -33.85 75.70
N ALA A 303 -26.60 -34.33 76.07
CA ALA A 303 -27.82 -34.12 75.31
C ALA A 303 -28.27 -32.64 75.33
N ALA A 304 -28.14 -31.98 76.48
CA ALA A 304 -28.42 -30.54 76.61
C ALA A 304 -27.48 -29.68 75.74
N GLN A 305 -26.19 -30.01 75.69
CA GLN A 305 -25.25 -29.34 74.80
C GLN A 305 -25.55 -29.58 73.32
N LYS A 306 -25.97 -30.80 72.94
CA LYS A 306 -26.40 -31.10 71.56
C LYS A 306 -27.64 -30.30 71.18
N LEU A 307 -28.62 -30.18 72.07
CA LEU A 307 -29.81 -29.37 71.83
C LEU A 307 -29.47 -27.89 71.64
N ALA A 308 -28.64 -27.33 72.53
CA ALA A 308 -28.20 -25.93 72.41
C ALA A 308 -27.49 -25.65 71.07
N ARG A 309 -26.66 -26.58 70.59
CA ARG A 309 -26.00 -26.49 69.28
C ARG A 309 -27.00 -26.58 68.13
N ALA A 310 -27.95 -27.52 68.17
CA ALA A 310 -28.97 -27.66 67.14
C ALA A 310 -29.88 -26.42 67.04
N THR A 311 -30.29 -25.84 68.17
CA THR A 311 -31.07 -24.60 68.22
C THR A 311 -30.30 -23.40 67.65
N ALA A 312 -29.01 -23.28 67.98
CA ALA A 312 -28.15 -22.24 67.42
C ALA A 312 -27.96 -22.40 65.90
N GLN A 313 -27.77 -23.62 65.41
CA GLN A 313 -27.66 -23.92 63.98
C GLN A 313 -28.93 -23.58 63.21
N ARG A 314 -30.11 -23.91 63.75
CA ARG A 314 -31.40 -23.52 63.16
C ARG A 314 -31.55 -22.01 63.06
N LYS A 315 -31.26 -21.28 64.14
CA LYS A 315 -31.35 -19.80 64.15
C LYS A 315 -30.43 -19.17 63.11
N LEU A 316 -29.22 -19.72 62.93
CA LEU A 316 -28.27 -19.24 61.93
C LEU A 316 -28.75 -19.54 60.49
N ALA A 317 -29.31 -20.74 60.26
CA ALA A 317 -29.84 -21.14 58.96
C ALA A 317 -31.07 -20.29 58.56
N ASP A 318 -31.99 -20.03 59.49
CA ASP A 318 -33.16 -19.18 59.26
C ASP A 318 -32.76 -17.72 58.96
N ALA A 319 -31.77 -17.18 59.69
CA ALA A 319 -31.22 -15.85 59.43
C ALA A 319 -30.51 -15.76 58.08
N SER A 320 -29.78 -16.82 57.69
CA SER A 320 -29.13 -16.93 56.37
C SER A 320 -30.16 -16.92 55.24
N LEU A 321 -31.26 -17.67 55.38
CA LEU A 321 -32.34 -17.70 54.39
C LEU A 321 -33.00 -16.32 54.20
N VAL A 322 -33.26 -15.58 55.28
CA VAL A 322 -33.80 -14.22 55.21
C VAL A 322 -32.84 -13.29 54.46
N ASN A 323 -31.54 -13.39 54.71
CA ASN A 323 -30.53 -12.59 54.02
C ASN A 323 -30.49 -12.89 52.51
N VAL A 324 -30.51 -14.16 52.12
CA VAL A 324 -30.51 -14.55 50.70
C VAL A 324 -31.78 -14.07 49.98
N LYS A 325 -32.95 -14.15 50.64
CA LYS A 325 -34.20 -13.61 50.09
C LYS A 325 -34.13 -12.10 49.83
N ASN A 326 -33.52 -11.33 50.74
CA ASN A 326 -33.31 -9.90 50.53
C ASN A 326 -32.35 -9.63 49.36
N GLN A 327 -31.30 -10.44 49.21
CA GLN A 327 -30.36 -10.33 48.08
C GLN A 327 -31.03 -10.63 46.73
N ILE A 328 -31.99 -11.58 46.68
CA ILE A 328 -32.77 -11.86 45.47
C ILE A 328 -33.63 -10.67 45.07
N VAL A 329 -34.30 -10.02 46.03
CA VAL A 329 -35.12 -8.83 45.75
C VAL A 329 -34.25 -7.73 45.13
N THR A 330 -33.07 -7.47 45.72
CA THR A 330 -32.11 -6.49 45.18
C THR A 330 -31.59 -6.88 43.79
N ALA A 331 -31.23 -8.15 43.57
CA ALA A 331 -30.75 -8.64 42.29
C ALA A 331 -31.83 -8.60 41.19
N THR A 332 -33.09 -8.85 41.56
CA THR A 332 -34.25 -8.80 40.65
C THR A 332 -34.47 -7.38 40.14
N THR A 333 -34.52 -6.41 41.06
CA THR A 333 -34.68 -4.99 40.70
C THR A 333 -33.51 -4.50 39.85
N ALA A 334 -32.27 -4.88 40.19
CA ALA A 334 -31.09 -4.50 39.41
C ALA A 334 -31.08 -5.09 37.99
N ALA A 335 -31.51 -6.35 37.83
CA ALA A 335 -31.60 -7.00 36.52
C ALA A 335 -32.67 -6.34 35.62
N GLN A 336 -33.82 -5.97 36.19
CA GLN A 336 -34.89 -5.32 35.44
C GLN A 336 -34.49 -3.93 34.93
N VAL A 337 -33.88 -3.11 35.79
CA VAL A 337 -33.39 -1.77 35.42
C VAL A 337 -32.29 -1.85 34.34
N ALA A 338 -31.41 -2.85 34.43
CA ALA A 338 -30.35 -3.04 33.45
C ALA A 338 -30.89 -3.46 32.06
N GLU A 339 -31.92 -4.31 32.00
CA GLU A 339 -32.56 -4.75 30.76
C GLU A 339 -33.30 -3.61 30.06
N GLU A 340 -34.08 -2.81 30.80
CA GLU A 340 -34.78 -1.63 30.25
C GLU A 340 -33.79 -0.60 29.67
N ALA A 341 -32.67 -0.36 30.36
CA ALA A 341 -31.61 0.52 29.87
C ALA A 341 -30.91 -0.02 28.60
N ALA A 342 -30.77 -1.34 28.47
CA ALA A 342 -30.20 -1.97 27.27
C ALA A 342 -31.14 -1.85 26.06
N GLN A 343 -32.45 -2.02 26.26
CA GLN A 343 -33.46 -1.89 25.20
C GLN A 343 -33.56 -0.46 24.67
N ALA A 344 -33.53 0.55 25.56
CA ALA A 344 -33.52 1.96 25.15
C ALA A 344 -32.27 2.34 24.35
N ALA A 345 -31.09 1.84 24.74
CA ALA A 345 -29.84 2.09 24.03
C ALA A 345 -29.82 1.44 22.63
N ALA A 346 -30.38 0.23 22.49
CA ALA A 346 -30.50 -0.46 21.21
C ALA A 346 -31.43 0.27 20.22
N ALA A 347 -32.54 0.84 20.71
CA ALA A 347 -33.45 1.63 19.88
C ALA A 347 -32.76 2.90 19.32
N PHE A 348 -32.00 3.61 20.17
CA PHE A 348 -31.24 4.79 19.76
C PHE A 348 -30.14 4.47 18.74
N ALA A 349 -29.42 3.35 18.91
CA ALA A 349 -28.43 2.90 17.93
C ALA A 349 -29.06 2.60 16.56
N ASN A 350 -30.25 2.01 16.54
CA ASN A 350 -30.95 1.68 15.31
C ASN A 350 -31.41 2.94 14.54
N GLU A 351 -31.88 3.96 15.26
CA GLU A 351 -32.24 5.27 14.68
C GLU A 351 -31.03 5.95 14.00
N LYS A 352 -29.86 5.93 14.65
CA LYS A 352 -28.62 6.50 14.10
C LYS A 352 -28.09 5.72 12.89
N ASN A 353 -28.19 4.40 12.89
CA ASN A 353 -27.82 3.56 11.75
C ASN A 353 -28.72 3.78 10.52
N GLN A 354 -30.03 3.99 10.73
CA GLN A 354 -30.96 4.32 9.63
C GLN A 354 -30.66 5.68 9.00
N ALA A 355 -30.31 6.68 9.81
CA ALA A 355 -29.92 8.00 9.32
C ALA A 355 -28.62 7.96 8.48
N ALA A 356 -27.62 7.17 8.90
CA ALA A 356 -26.39 6.97 8.15
C ALA A 356 -26.61 6.24 6.81
N ALA A 357 -27.46 5.22 6.80
CA ALA A 357 -27.78 4.45 5.59
C ALA A 357 -28.53 5.27 4.53
N GLN A 358 -29.48 6.12 4.95
CA GLN A 358 -30.20 7.02 4.06
C GLN A 358 -29.28 8.06 3.40
N ALA A 359 -28.28 8.56 4.13
CA ALA A 359 -27.29 9.48 3.58
C ALA A 359 -26.36 8.81 2.56
N ALA A 360 -25.95 7.56 2.80
CA ALA A 360 -25.14 6.78 1.85
C ALA A 360 -25.89 6.44 0.56
N ALA A 361 -27.17 6.08 0.65
CA ALA A 361 -28.02 5.75 -0.51
C ALA A 361 -28.21 6.96 -1.45
N LYS A 362 -28.41 8.16 -0.89
CA LYS A 362 -28.55 9.41 -1.67
C LYS A 362 -27.27 9.77 -2.42
N ARG A 363 -26.08 9.52 -1.85
CA ARG A 363 -24.78 9.73 -2.52
C ARG A 363 -24.56 8.76 -3.68
N LYS A 364 -24.93 7.49 -3.50
CA LYS A 364 -24.83 6.47 -4.56
C LYS A 364 -25.72 6.81 -5.76
N ALA A 365 -26.97 7.23 -5.51
CA ALA A 365 -27.89 7.60 -6.58
C ALA A 365 -27.39 8.79 -7.44
N ALA A 366 -26.74 9.78 -6.82
CA ALA A 366 -26.12 10.89 -7.56
C ALA A 366 -24.90 10.45 -8.39
N ALA A 367 -24.10 9.51 -7.88
CA ALA A 367 -22.96 8.96 -8.61
C ALA A 367 -23.39 8.11 -9.83
N ASP A 368 -24.41 7.28 -9.66
CA ASP A 368 -24.96 6.43 -10.73
C ASP A 368 -25.56 7.27 -11.88
N ALA A 369 -26.24 8.39 -11.56
CA ALA A 369 -26.79 9.31 -12.55
C ALA A 369 -25.71 10.09 -13.32
N ALA A 370 -24.60 10.46 -12.67
CA ALA A 370 -23.46 11.09 -13.31
C ALA A 370 -22.73 10.13 -14.27
N ALA A 371 -22.61 8.84 -13.91
CA ALA A 371 -22.03 7.81 -14.77
C ALA A 371 -22.87 7.57 -16.04
N ALA A 372 -24.20 7.57 -15.92
CA ALA A 372 -25.11 7.43 -17.07
C ALA A 372 -24.99 8.61 -18.06
N LEU A 373 -24.84 9.84 -17.55
CA LEU A 373 -24.59 11.03 -18.40
C LEU A 373 -23.28 10.89 -19.18
N ALA A 374 -22.19 10.49 -18.53
CA ALA A 374 -20.89 10.31 -19.17
C ALA A 374 -20.95 9.26 -20.31
N ALA A 375 -21.65 8.15 -20.10
CA ALA A 375 -21.85 7.12 -21.12
C ALA A 375 -22.62 7.63 -22.35
N THR A 376 -23.69 8.43 -22.13
CA THR A 376 -24.44 9.02 -23.25
C THR A 376 -23.64 10.08 -24.03
N GLN A 377 -22.82 10.88 -23.36
CA GLN A 377 -21.94 11.87 -24.02
C GLN A 377 -20.88 11.22 -24.91
N GLN A 378 -20.37 10.05 -24.49
CA GLN A 378 -19.44 9.27 -25.30
C GLN A 378 -20.12 8.72 -26.58
N GLY A 379 -21.39 8.30 -26.48
CA GLY A 379 -22.19 7.88 -27.64
C GLY A 379 -22.42 9.00 -28.65
N GLU A 380 -22.62 10.23 -28.19
CA GLU A 380 -22.72 11.42 -29.06
C GLU A 380 -21.41 11.70 -29.82
N GLN A 381 -20.25 11.61 -29.15
CA GLN A 381 -18.95 11.81 -29.80
C GLN A 381 -18.68 10.75 -30.89
N GLN A 382 -19.06 9.49 -30.65
CA GLN A 382 -18.91 8.43 -31.65
C GLN A 382 -19.80 8.67 -32.88
N ALA A 383 -21.06 9.04 -32.67
CA ALA A 383 -21.98 9.38 -33.76
C ALA A 383 -21.52 10.63 -34.54
N GLN A 384 -20.95 11.62 -33.85
CA GLN A 384 -20.40 12.84 -34.46
C GLN A 384 -19.20 12.51 -35.36
N THR A 385 -18.34 11.58 -34.92
CA THR A 385 -17.18 11.12 -35.68
C THR A 385 -17.60 10.36 -36.95
N GLN A 386 -18.63 9.52 -36.87
CA GLN A 386 -19.17 8.79 -38.03
C GLN A 386 -19.79 9.75 -39.07
N ALA A 387 -20.56 10.76 -38.63
CA ALA A 387 -21.11 11.77 -39.51
C ALA A 387 -20.02 12.58 -40.23
N THR A 388 -18.95 12.96 -39.52
CA THR A 388 -17.81 13.68 -40.11
C THR A 388 -17.02 12.80 -41.11
N ALA A 389 -16.80 11.53 -40.81
CA ALA A 389 -16.12 10.60 -41.71
C ALA A 389 -16.92 10.35 -43.00
N ALA A 390 -18.24 10.22 -42.90
CA ALA A 390 -19.11 10.08 -44.06
C ALA A 390 -19.15 11.36 -44.92
N ALA A 391 -19.10 12.55 -44.29
CA ALA A 391 -18.97 13.81 -45.01
C ALA A 391 -17.63 13.95 -45.77
N GLN A 392 -16.54 13.46 -45.18
CA GLN A 392 -15.23 13.43 -45.85
C GLN A 392 -15.24 12.47 -47.06
N SER A 393 -15.87 11.30 -46.92
CA SER A 393 -15.98 10.31 -48.00
C SER A 393 -16.69 10.86 -49.23
N VAL A 394 -17.71 11.71 -49.05
CA VAL A 394 -18.37 12.44 -50.14
C VAL A 394 -17.39 13.40 -50.83
N THR A 395 -16.63 14.16 -50.04
CA THR A 395 -15.62 15.11 -50.57
C THR A 395 -14.56 14.41 -51.40
N ASP A 396 -14.06 13.27 -50.93
CA ASP A 396 -13.02 12.49 -51.61
C ASP A 396 -13.56 11.85 -52.90
N ALA A 397 -14.79 11.33 -52.86
CA ALA A 397 -15.45 10.78 -54.05
C ALA A 397 -15.71 11.85 -55.12
N GLN A 398 -16.07 13.09 -54.72
CA GLN A 398 -16.19 14.23 -55.63
C GLN A 398 -14.85 14.59 -56.29
N ALA A 399 -13.76 14.57 -55.53
CA ALA A 399 -12.41 14.85 -56.07
C ALA A 399 -11.96 13.76 -57.06
N GLN A 400 -12.22 12.49 -56.77
CA GLN A 400 -11.92 11.37 -57.67
C GLN A 400 -12.71 11.45 -58.97
N MET A 401 -14.00 11.80 -58.89
CA MET A 401 -14.84 12.00 -60.07
C MET A 401 -14.28 13.11 -60.95
N LYS A 402 -13.91 14.26 -60.37
CA LYS A 402 -13.31 15.37 -61.10
C LYS A 402 -12.00 14.98 -61.81
N ALA A 403 -11.12 14.26 -61.12
CA ALA A 403 -9.85 13.81 -61.70
C ALA A 403 -10.06 12.79 -62.84
N ALA A 404 -11.04 11.89 -62.71
CA ALA A 404 -11.37 10.91 -63.74
C ALA A 404 -11.98 11.58 -64.99
N ASP A 405 -12.81 12.61 -64.81
CA ASP A 405 -13.37 13.40 -65.91
C ASP A 405 -12.28 14.21 -66.65
N GLU A 406 -11.31 14.78 -65.94
CA GLU A 406 -10.15 15.47 -66.52
C GLU A 406 -9.25 14.50 -67.30
N ALA A 407 -8.99 13.30 -66.76
CA ALA A 407 -8.22 12.26 -67.43
C ALA A 407 -8.91 11.76 -68.72
N LEU A 408 -10.23 11.57 -68.68
CA LEU A 408 -11.03 11.23 -69.85
C LEU A 408 -10.96 12.32 -70.92
N THR A 409 -11.00 13.59 -70.50
CA THR A 409 -10.87 14.74 -71.42
C THR A 409 -9.51 14.75 -72.11
N ASN A 410 -8.43 14.53 -71.37
CA ASN A 410 -7.07 14.48 -71.92
C ASN A 410 -6.85 13.29 -72.85
N ALA A 411 -7.36 12.11 -72.50
CA ALA A 411 -7.27 10.92 -73.34
C ALA A 411 -7.99 11.12 -74.68
N LYS A 412 -9.16 11.75 -74.68
CA LYS A 412 -9.87 12.17 -75.90
C LYS A 412 -9.06 13.11 -76.78
N THR A 413 -8.39 14.09 -76.17
CA THR A 413 -7.52 15.02 -76.91
C THR A 413 -6.33 14.32 -77.54
N GLN A 414 -5.70 13.37 -76.84
CA GLN A 414 -4.57 12.59 -77.37
C GLN A 414 -4.99 11.64 -78.48
N ALA A 415 -6.14 10.98 -78.35
CA ALA A 415 -6.70 10.12 -79.40
C ALA A 415 -7.01 10.93 -80.67
N ALA A 416 -7.56 12.14 -80.53
CA ALA A 416 -7.79 13.05 -81.65
C ALA A 416 -6.48 13.50 -82.32
N ALA A 417 -5.44 13.84 -81.55
CA ALA A 417 -4.14 14.23 -82.09
C ALA A 417 -3.41 13.08 -82.81
N ALA A 418 -3.46 11.86 -82.24
CA ALA A 418 -2.90 10.67 -82.85
C ALA A 418 -3.63 10.30 -84.16
N ALA A 419 -4.93 10.56 -84.24
CA ALA A 419 -5.71 10.34 -85.46
C ALA A 419 -5.24 11.25 -86.59
N THR A 420 -5.05 12.54 -86.31
CA THR A 420 -4.49 13.50 -87.26
C THR A 420 -3.08 13.11 -87.72
N ALA A 421 -2.19 12.75 -86.79
CA ALA A 421 -0.82 12.36 -87.12
C ALA A 421 -0.74 11.07 -87.97
N ALA A 422 -1.61 10.10 -87.73
CA ALA A 422 -1.71 8.90 -88.56
C ALA A 422 -2.16 9.24 -89.99
N GLN A 423 -3.12 10.16 -90.13
CA GLN A 423 -3.64 10.60 -91.42
C GLN A 423 -2.59 11.39 -92.24
N ASP A 424 -1.82 12.26 -91.58
CA ASP A 424 -0.73 13.02 -92.21
C ASP A 424 0.42 12.11 -92.67
N ALA A 425 0.80 11.13 -91.84
CA ALA A 425 1.85 10.16 -92.17
C ALA A 425 1.43 9.25 -93.35
N GLU A 426 0.17 8.86 -93.41
CA GLU A 426 -0.39 8.07 -94.50
C GLU A 426 -0.43 8.86 -95.82
N GLN A 427 -0.81 10.14 -95.81
CA GLN A 427 -0.69 11.00 -96.99
C GLN A 427 0.76 11.17 -97.47
N THR A 428 1.71 11.30 -96.53
CA THR A 428 3.13 11.44 -96.85
C THR A 428 3.69 10.18 -97.51
N ALA A 429 3.30 8.99 -97.01
CA ALA A 429 3.67 7.71 -97.60
C ALA A 429 3.13 7.53 -99.01
N LEU A 430 1.86 7.88 -99.26
CA LEU A 430 1.25 7.83 -100.60
C LEU A 430 1.95 8.76 -101.60
N ALA A 431 2.36 9.95 -101.17
CA ALA A 431 3.10 10.90 -102.00
C ALA A 431 4.52 10.38 -102.35
N ALA A 432 5.22 9.77 -101.39
CA ALA A 432 6.54 9.18 -101.59
C ALA A 432 6.49 7.96 -102.54
N GLU A 433 5.48 7.10 -102.40
CA GLU A 433 5.25 5.96 -103.31
C GLU A 433 4.93 6.42 -104.74
N ALA A 434 4.10 7.45 -104.91
CA ALA A 434 3.80 8.02 -106.23
C ALA A 434 5.06 8.57 -106.91
N LYS A 435 5.92 9.27 -106.16
CA LYS A 435 7.20 9.80 -106.62
C LYS A 435 8.19 8.67 -107.01
N ALA A 436 8.26 7.60 -106.22
CA ALA A 436 9.10 6.44 -106.52
C ALA A 436 8.65 5.72 -107.80
N LYS A 437 7.33 5.58 -108.01
CA LYS A 437 6.74 5.01 -109.23
C LYS A 437 7.08 5.84 -110.47
N GLN A 438 6.98 7.16 -110.35
CA GLN A 438 7.30 8.10 -111.43
C GLN A 438 8.78 8.06 -111.82
N PHE A 439 9.69 7.92 -110.84
CA PHE A 439 11.13 7.78 -111.07
C PHE A 439 11.51 6.42 -111.68
N ALA A 440 10.75 5.36 -111.38
CA ALA A 440 10.99 4.03 -111.94
C ALA A 440 10.66 3.96 -113.44
N GLU A 441 9.61 4.67 -113.89
CA GLU A 441 9.14 4.71 -115.28
C GLU A 441 9.96 5.65 -116.20
N ASP A 442 10.71 6.60 -115.64
CA ASP A 442 11.54 7.54 -116.40
C ASP A 442 12.91 6.92 -116.79
N ALA A 443 13.14 6.74 -118.10
CA ALA A 443 14.34 6.12 -118.65
C ALA A 443 15.58 7.03 -118.62
N ALA A 444 15.42 8.34 -118.36
CA ALA A 444 16.52 9.31 -118.33
C ALA A 444 17.14 9.51 -116.92
N LYS A 445 16.56 8.90 -115.88
CA LYS A 445 16.98 9.05 -114.46
C LYS A 445 18.11 8.09 -114.07
N PRO A 446 19.18 8.53 -113.37
CA PRO A 446 20.27 7.67 -112.89
C PRO A 446 19.78 6.62 -111.87
N ASP A 447 20.35 5.41 -111.88
CA ASP A 447 19.98 4.30 -110.98
C ASP A 447 20.10 4.67 -109.48
N ALA A 448 21.04 5.56 -109.13
CA ALA A 448 21.21 6.05 -107.77
C ALA A 448 19.97 6.83 -107.25
N GLU A 449 19.32 7.61 -108.12
CA GLU A 449 18.12 8.39 -107.74
C GLU A 449 16.86 7.52 -107.67
N LYS A 450 16.79 6.45 -108.48
CA LYS A 450 15.71 5.46 -108.42
C LYS A 450 15.73 4.70 -107.11
N LYS A 451 16.92 4.29 -106.65
CA LYS A 451 17.11 3.63 -105.36
C LYS A 451 16.74 4.55 -104.19
N GLN A 452 17.17 5.81 -104.22
CA GLN A 452 16.87 6.77 -103.17
C GLN A 452 15.36 7.04 -103.03
N ALA A 453 14.63 7.16 -104.13
CA ALA A 453 13.17 7.34 -104.10
C ALA A 453 12.42 6.10 -103.56
N ALA A 454 12.92 4.89 -103.87
CA ALA A 454 12.37 3.64 -103.33
C ALA A 454 12.63 3.50 -101.81
N ASP A 455 13.83 3.87 -101.35
CA ASP A 455 14.19 3.87 -99.93
C ASP A 455 13.38 4.92 -99.14
N GLU A 456 13.14 6.12 -99.70
CA GLU A 456 12.24 7.13 -99.11
C GLU A 456 10.80 6.62 -98.97
N ALA A 457 10.25 5.96 -100.00
CA ALA A 457 8.90 5.40 -99.95
C ALA A 457 8.75 4.30 -98.89
N ALA A 458 9.74 3.42 -98.77
CA ALA A 458 9.76 2.38 -97.75
C ALA A 458 9.81 2.98 -96.32
N ALA A 459 10.62 4.01 -96.11
CA ALA A 459 10.73 4.70 -94.82
C ALA A 459 9.42 5.43 -94.45
N SER A 460 8.77 6.13 -95.38
CA SER A 460 7.50 6.82 -95.12
C SER A 460 6.36 5.85 -94.82
N ARG A 461 6.33 4.68 -95.47
CA ARG A 461 5.35 3.62 -95.18
C ARG A 461 5.51 3.05 -93.78
N GLN A 462 6.75 2.85 -93.34
CA GLN A 462 7.06 2.39 -91.99
C GLN A 462 6.64 3.42 -90.92
N ALA A 463 6.77 4.72 -91.23
CA ALA A 463 6.31 5.81 -90.37
C ALA A 463 4.77 5.88 -90.26
N ALA A 464 4.03 5.64 -91.34
CA ALA A 464 2.56 5.58 -91.32
C ALA A 464 2.03 4.42 -90.45
N GLU A 465 2.67 3.25 -90.54
CA GLU A 465 2.28 2.07 -89.76
C GLU A 465 2.57 2.26 -88.26
N ALA A 466 3.68 2.94 -87.94
CA ALA A 466 3.98 3.35 -86.56
C ALA A 466 2.93 4.33 -86.02
N ALA A 467 2.48 5.29 -86.83
CA ALA A 467 1.46 6.26 -86.42
C ALA A 467 0.07 5.62 -86.20
N LYS A 468 -0.34 4.64 -87.02
CA LYS A 468 -1.56 3.85 -86.80
C LYS A 468 -1.52 3.03 -85.50
N THR A 469 -0.36 2.48 -85.17
CA THR A 469 -0.16 1.75 -83.91
C THR A 469 -0.33 2.68 -82.70
N ASN A 470 0.18 3.91 -82.78
CA ASN A 470 0.02 4.92 -81.73
C ASN A 470 -1.44 5.37 -81.57
N LEU A 471 -2.21 5.48 -82.67
CA LEU A 471 -3.65 5.78 -82.61
C LEU A 471 -4.42 4.67 -81.88
N ALA A 472 -4.15 3.40 -82.17
CA ALA A 472 -4.80 2.27 -81.51
C ALA A 472 -4.53 2.27 -79.99
N GLN A 473 -3.29 2.58 -79.59
CA GLN A 473 -2.95 2.74 -78.17
C GLN A 473 -3.70 3.91 -77.51
N ALA A 474 -3.80 5.06 -78.19
CA ALA A 474 -4.50 6.23 -77.66
C ALA A 474 -6.01 5.98 -77.48
N GLN A 475 -6.65 5.26 -78.41
CA GLN A 475 -8.06 4.86 -78.30
C GLN A 475 -8.30 3.89 -77.14
N GLN A 476 -7.38 2.96 -76.91
CA GLN A 476 -7.46 2.04 -75.77
C GLN A 476 -7.34 2.78 -74.43
N SER A 477 -6.49 3.81 -74.37
CA SER A 477 -6.37 4.68 -73.19
C SER A 477 -7.64 5.52 -72.94
N GLU A 478 -8.32 5.99 -73.99
CA GLU A 478 -9.62 6.69 -73.87
C GLU A 478 -10.69 5.79 -73.23
N GLN A 479 -10.82 4.55 -73.72
CA GLN A 479 -11.83 3.61 -73.22
C GLN A 479 -11.59 3.20 -71.76
N ALA A 480 -10.33 3.06 -71.36
CA ALA A 480 -9.94 2.84 -69.97
C ALA A 480 -10.33 4.02 -69.07
N ALA A 481 -10.05 5.26 -69.50
CA ALA A 481 -10.40 6.46 -68.75
C ALA A 481 -11.92 6.62 -68.59
N GLN A 482 -12.70 6.24 -69.60
CA GLN A 482 -14.17 6.32 -69.57
C GLN A 482 -14.80 5.35 -68.57
N THR A 483 -14.23 4.15 -68.43
CA THR A 483 -14.63 3.16 -67.42
C THR A 483 -14.31 3.68 -66.01
N GLN A 484 -13.17 4.35 -65.86
CA GLN A 484 -12.73 4.95 -64.59
C GLN A 484 -13.68 6.08 -64.12
N ALA A 485 -14.15 6.94 -65.04
CA ALA A 485 -15.10 8.00 -64.72
C ALA A 485 -16.46 7.45 -64.25
N ALA A 486 -16.98 6.40 -64.90
CA ALA A 486 -18.23 5.76 -64.49
C ALA A 486 -18.15 5.13 -63.08
N ALA A 487 -17.03 4.48 -62.76
CA ALA A 487 -16.79 3.90 -61.44
C ALA A 487 -16.68 4.98 -60.34
N ALA A 488 -16.08 6.13 -60.65
CA ALA A 488 -15.98 7.25 -59.72
C ALA A 488 -17.35 7.86 -59.39
N ALA A 489 -18.23 7.99 -60.38
CA ALA A 489 -19.60 8.49 -60.19
C ALA A 489 -20.44 7.58 -59.27
N GLN A 490 -20.29 6.25 -59.37
CA GLN A 490 -20.99 5.31 -58.50
C GLN A 490 -20.53 5.42 -57.04
N LYS A 491 -19.22 5.55 -56.80
CA LYS A 491 -18.66 5.73 -55.45
C LYS A 491 -19.18 7.00 -54.76
N LEU A 492 -19.43 8.06 -55.53
CA LEU A 492 -20.00 9.29 -54.98
C LEU A 492 -21.43 9.08 -54.46
N ALA A 493 -22.28 8.38 -55.22
CA ALA A 493 -23.65 8.10 -54.80
C ALA A 493 -23.71 7.23 -53.52
N GLU A 494 -22.80 6.26 -53.38
CA GLU A 494 -22.70 5.41 -52.18
C GLU A 494 -22.27 6.22 -50.95
N ALA A 495 -21.29 7.12 -51.11
CA ALA A 495 -20.82 7.99 -50.03
C ALA A 495 -21.90 8.97 -49.54
N GLU A 496 -22.71 9.52 -50.45
CA GLU A 496 -23.80 10.44 -50.10
C GLU A 496 -24.92 9.75 -49.31
N ALA A 497 -25.24 8.49 -49.64
CA ALA A 497 -26.21 7.69 -48.89
C ALA A 497 -25.72 7.37 -47.47
N GLN A 498 -24.42 7.05 -47.32
CA GLN A 498 -23.82 6.76 -46.02
C GLN A 498 -23.81 7.99 -45.10
N LYS A 499 -23.52 9.19 -45.65
CA LYS A 499 -23.58 10.44 -44.90
C LYS A 499 -24.95 10.70 -44.30
N LYS A 500 -26.01 10.52 -45.10
CA LYS A 500 -27.39 10.72 -44.64
C LYS A 500 -27.73 9.81 -43.44
N SER A 501 -27.31 8.56 -43.48
CA SER A 501 -27.51 7.61 -42.37
C SER A 501 -26.76 8.03 -41.10
N SER A 502 -25.51 8.49 -41.22
CA SER A 502 -24.71 8.91 -40.07
C SER A 502 -25.21 10.19 -39.42
N ASP A 503 -25.75 11.14 -40.20
CA ASP A 503 -26.36 12.37 -39.67
C ASP A 503 -27.60 12.08 -38.82
N GLU A 504 -28.41 11.07 -39.17
CA GLU A 504 -29.57 10.62 -38.38
C GLU A 504 -29.18 9.97 -37.04
N VAL A 505 -28.09 9.19 -37.01
CA VAL A 505 -27.57 8.58 -35.78
C VAL A 505 -27.07 9.64 -34.80
N LEU A 506 -26.38 10.67 -35.31
CA LEU A 506 -25.92 11.80 -34.52
C LEU A 506 -27.07 12.58 -33.88
N ALA A 507 -28.17 12.80 -34.61
CA ALA A 507 -29.35 13.47 -34.08
C ALA A 507 -29.97 12.70 -32.89
N ASN A 508 -30.01 11.37 -32.97
CA ASN A 508 -30.53 10.53 -31.88
C ASN A 508 -29.62 10.53 -30.65
N ALA A 509 -28.30 10.50 -30.83
CA ALA A 509 -27.36 10.52 -29.71
C ALA A 509 -27.45 11.84 -28.91
N LYS A 510 -27.59 12.98 -29.61
CA LYS A 510 -27.80 14.31 -28.98
C LYS A 510 -29.04 14.35 -28.09
N ASN A 511 -30.13 13.70 -28.50
CA ASN A 511 -31.35 13.63 -27.70
C ASN A 511 -31.19 12.79 -26.42
N GLN A 512 -30.38 11.73 -26.46
CA GLN A 512 -30.09 10.91 -25.27
C GLN A 512 -29.25 11.65 -24.23
N VAL A 513 -28.26 12.43 -24.67
CA VAL A 513 -27.44 13.28 -23.78
C VAL A 513 -28.30 14.32 -23.05
N ALA A 514 -29.24 14.95 -23.75
CA ALA A 514 -30.16 15.91 -23.13
C ALA A 514 -31.01 15.26 -22.02
N ALA A 515 -31.51 14.04 -22.25
CA ALA A 515 -32.29 13.30 -21.24
C ALA A 515 -31.45 12.89 -20.02
N ALA A 516 -30.24 12.40 -20.25
CA ALA A 516 -29.33 12.02 -19.16
C ALA A 516 -28.86 13.23 -18.34
N THR A 517 -28.71 14.40 -18.99
CA THR A 517 -28.35 15.66 -18.32
C THR A 517 -29.43 16.08 -17.32
N ALA A 518 -30.70 16.02 -17.74
CA ALA A 518 -31.84 16.32 -16.87
C ALA A 518 -31.95 15.34 -15.69
N ALA A 519 -31.70 14.04 -15.92
CA ALA A 519 -31.71 13.03 -14.85
C ALA A 519 -30.59 13.23 -13.82
N ASN A 520 -29.38 13.58 -14.27
CA ASN A 520 -28.26 13.90 -13.39
C ASN A 520 -28.53 15.15 -12.55
N GLN A 521 -29.13 16.19 -13.14
CA GLN A 521 -29.47 17.43 -12.43
C GLN A 521 -30.50 17.18 -11.32
N ALA A 522 -31.55 16.39 -11.60
CA ALA A 522 -32.55 16.01 -10.59
C ALA A 522 -31.95 15.17 -9.45
N ALA A 523 -30.98 14.29 -9.75
CA ALA A 523 -30.29 13.49 -8.75
C ALA A 523 -29.36 14.34 -7.85
N GLN A 524 -28.74 15.37 -8.41
CA GLN A 524 -27.92 16.33 -7.66
C GLN A 524 -28.77 17.23 -6.74
N GLU A 525 -29.93 17.69 -7.20
CA GLU A 525 -30.89 18.46 -6.39
C GLU A 525 -31.43 17.64 -5.21
N ALA A 526 -31.76 16.36 -5.43
CA ALA A 526 -32.24 15.44 -4.39
C ALA A 526 -31.18 15.11 -3.32
N ALA A 527 -29.90 15.31 -3.62
CA ALA A 527 -28.77 15.07 -2.72
C ALA A 527 -28.09 16.36 -2.24
N SER A 528 -28.64 17.53 -2.58
CA SER A 528 -28.04 18.85 -2.40
C SER A 528 -27.63 19.18 -0.96
N GLU A 529 -28.44 18.82 0.05
CA GLU A 529 -28.12 19.06 1.47
C GLU A 529 -26.91 18.25 1.99
N LEU A 530 -26.63 17.08 1.40
CA LEU A 530 -25.51 16.19 1.79
C LEU A 530 -24.27 16.37 0.89
N ILE A 531 -24.47 16.84 -0.34
CA ILE A 531 -23.44 17.10 -1.34
C ILE A 531 -22.86 18.52 -1.18
N GLN A 532 -23.57 19.49 -0.62
CA GLN A 532 -23.03 20.82 -0.33
C GLN A 532 -21.78 20.77 0.57
N LEU A 533 -21.66 19.77 1.45
CA LEU A 533 -20.46 19.50 2.25
C LEU A 533 -19.30 18.90 1.43
N ASP A 534 -19.58 18.03 0.45
CA ASP A 534 -18.55 17.40 -0.39
C ASP A 534 -18.10 18.34 -1.53
N VAL A 535 -19.00 19.17 -2.04
CA VAL A 535 -18.69 20.26 -2.99
C VAL A 535 -17.87 21.33 -2.27
N ALA A 536 -18.24 21.75 -1.06
CA ALA A 536 -17.41 22.65 -0.26
C ALA A 536 -16.02 22.05 0.04
N ASN A 537 -15.92 20.74 0.27
CA ASN A 537 -14.65 20.05 0.49
C ASN A 537 -13.80 19.95 -0.79
N ARG A 538 -14.41 19.64 -1.95
CA ARG A 538 -13.72 19.63 -3.26
C ARG A 538 -13.32 21.02 -3.71
N GLN A 539 -14.12 22.04 -3.40
CA GLN A 539 -13.85 23.42 -3.73
C GLN A 539 -12.82 24.03 -2.78
N ALA A 540 -12.82 23.64 -1.49
CA ALA A 540 -11.75 23.96 -0.54
C ALA A 540 -10.44 23.22 -0.85
N ALA A 541 -10.50 21.96 -1.32
CA ALA A 541 -9.33 21.20 -1.76
C ALA A 541 -8.76 21.73 -3.08
N ALA A 542 -9.62 22.16 -4.02
CA ALA A 542 -9.21 22.84 -5.25
C ALA A 542 -8.63 24.23 -4.96
N ASP A 543 -9.22 25.00 -4.03
CA ASP A 543 -8.68 26.28 -3.55
C ASP A 543 -7.36 26.09 -2.80
N ALA A 544 -7.23 25.04 -1.98
CA ALA A 544 -6.00 24.69 -1.28
C ALA A 544 -4.91 24.26 -2.28
N ALA A 545 -5.25 23.48 -3.31
CA ALA A 545 -4.33 23.11 -4.37
C ALA A 545 -3.89 24.33 -5.20
N ALA A 546 -4.81 25.21 -5.58
CA ALA A 546 -4.51 26.45 -6.29
C ALA A 546 -3.68 27.42 -5.43
N LYS A 547 -3.95 27.53 -4.12
CA LYS A 547 -3.18 28.37 -3.19
C LYS A 547 -1.82 27.78 -2.82
N ARG A 548 -1.67 26.45 -2.82
CA ARG A 548 -0.39 25.75 -2.66
C ARG A 548 0.46 25.91 -3.92
N GLN A 549 -0.14 25.85 -5.10
CA GLN A 549 0.52 26.18 -6.36
C GLN A 549 0.93 27.67 -6.42
N ALA A 550 0.13 28.57 -5.86
CA ALA A 550 0.50 29.98 -5.68
C ALA A 550 1.61 30.18 -4.63
N ALA A 551 1.62 29.42 -3.53
CA ALA A 551 2.68 29.44 -2.51
C ALA A 551 4.00 28.84 -3.04
N ASP A 552 3.93 27.78 -3.84
CA ASP A 552 5.09 27.16 -4.51
C ASP A 552 5.63 28.07 -5.63
N ALA A 553 4.76 28.77 -6.37
CA ALA A 553 5.15 29.81 -7.32
C ALA A 553 5.78 31.03 -6.62
N ALA A 554 5.26 31.46 -5.46
CA ALA A 554 5.85 32.52 -4.65
C ALA A 554 7.19 32.11 -4.05
N LYS A 555 7.35 30.84 -3.63
CA LYS A 555 8.60 30.25 -3.13
C LYS A 555 9.65 30.11 -4.24
N ALA A 556 9.24 29.70 -5.44
CA ALA A 556 10.09 29.66 -6.63
C ALA A 556 10.53 31.07 -7.07
N ALA A 557 9.68 32.09 -6.89
CA ALA A 557 10.03 33.49 -7.10
C ALA A 557 10.94 34.06 -5.98
N LEU A 558 10.89 33.50 -4.76
CA LEU A 558 11.73 33.90 -3.62
C LEU A 558 13.18 33.39 -3.76
N ALA A 559 13.38 32.19 -4.33
CA ALA A 559 14.68 31.51 -4.41
C ALA A 559 15.82 32.33 -5.07
N PRO A 560 15.64 32.95 -6.26
CA PRO A 560 16.68 33.80 -6.86
C PRO A 560 16.89 35.11 -6.08
N VAL A 561 15.85 35.64 -5.43
CA VAL A 561 15.93 36.86 -4.61
C VAL A 561 16.72 36.58 -3.32
N GLN A 562 16.54 35.40 -2.70
CA GLN A 562 17.21 34.99 -1.47
C GLN A 562 18.71 34.73 -1.66
N GLN A 563 19.10 34.14 -2.80
CA GLN A 563 20.50 33.98 -3.20
C GLN A 563 21.20 35.32 -3.50
N THR A 564 20.46 36.27 -4.08
CA THR A 564 20.94 37.65 -4.30
C THR A 564 21.04 38.43 -2.98
N LEU A 565 20.13 38.18 -2.03
CA LEU A 565 20.12 38.78 -0.69
C LEU A 565 21.28 38.28 0.18
N GLU A 566 21.64 36.99 0.12
CA GLU A 566 22.79 36.43 0.85
C GLU A 566 24.12 36.99 0.32
N GLN A 567 24.28 37.11 -0.99
CA GLN A 567 25.46 37.75 -1.59
C GLN A 567 25.54 39.25 -1.28
N ALA A 568 24.39 39.94 -1.22
CA ALA A 568 24.30 41.34 -0.80
C ALA A 568 24.54 41.53 0.71
N ALA A 569 24.09 40.60 1.56
CA ALA A 569 24.25 40.64 3.02
C ALA A 569 25.71 40.44 3.46
N VAL A 570 26.46 39.55 2.80
CA VAL A 570 27.90 39.36 3.05
C VAL A 570 28.72 40.61 2.67
N ARG A 571 28.33 41.32 1.59
CA ARG A 571 28.92 42.63 1.21
C ARG A 571 28.47 43.79 2.11
N ALA A 572 27.20 43.81 2.51
CA ALA A 572 26.62 44.87 3.35
C ALA A 572 27.10 44.79 4.81
N ASN A 573 27.33 43.61 5.37
CA ASN A 573 27.83 43.47 6.75
C ASN A 573 29.28 43.95 6.90
N THR A 574 30.07 43.83 5.83
CA THR A 574 31.45 44.32 5.76
C THR A 574 31.52 45.85 5.63
N ASN A 575 30.59 46.48 4.91
CA ASN A 575 30.52 47.94 4.71
C ASN A 575 29.70 48.69 5.79
N ALA A 576 28.74 48.04 6.45
CA ALA A 576 27.89 48.64 7.50
C ALA A 576 28.64 48.90 8.82
N GLN A 577 29.75 48.19 9.08
CA GLN A 577 30.58 48.42 10.27
C GLN A 577 31.41 49.71 10.18
N GLU A 578 31.77 50.17 8.98
CA GLU A 578 32.57 51.40 8.80
C GLU A 578 31.73 52.68 8.68
N LEU A 579 30.43 52.55 8.43
CA LEU A 579 29.56 53.66 8.00
C LEU A 579 28.54 54.09 9.06
N ALA A 580 28.19 53.17 9.98
CA ALA A 580 27.43 53.47 11.20
C ALA A 580 28.14 54.47 12.14
N ARG A 581 29.44 54.71 11.94
CA ARG A 581 30.23 55.70 12.70
C ARG A 581 30.23 57.10 12.09
N ALA A 582 29.83 57.26 10.82
CA ALA A 582 29.88 58.52 10.10
C ALA A 582 28.52 59.21 9.92
N GLU A 583 27.39 58.50 9.81
CA GLU A 583 26.10 59.14 9.49
C GLU A 583 25.27 59.67 10.67
N ALA A 584 25.57 59.26 11.90
CA ALA A 584 24.84 59.71 13.09
C ALA A 584 25.03 61.21 13.42
N ARG A 585 25.90 61.94 12.70
CA ARG A 585 26.30 63.31 13.02
C ARG A 585 25.95 64.39 11.96
N LYS A 586 25.40 64.06 10.77
CA LYS A 586 25.10 65.06 9.70
C LYS A 586 23.60 65.35 9.52
N LYS A 587 22.75 64.33 9.39
CA LYS A 587 21.37 64.48 8.90
C LYS A 587 20.37 65.14 9.88
N ALA A 588 20.73 65.29 11.14
CA ALA A 588 19.82 65.81 12.18
C ALA A 588 19.61 67.34 12.13
N THR A 589 20.40 68.08 11.36
CA THR A 589 20.56 69.53 11.58
C THR A 589 20.20 70.45 10.42
N GLU A 590 20.04 69.94 9.19
CA GLU A 590 19.84 70.81 8.01
C GLU A 590 18.39 70.88 7.48
N GLU A 591 17.62 69.80 7.54
CA GLU A 591 16.30 69.76 6.89
C GLU A 591 15.14 70.33 7.73
N ALA A 592 15.36 70.50 9.04
CA ALA A 592 14.35 71.02 9.97
C ALA A 592 14.03 72.52 9.78
N LEU A 593 14.90 73.28 9.11
CA LEU A 593 14.89 74.74 9.21
C LEU A 593 14.34 75.47 7.99
N ALA A 594 14.53 74.94 6.78
CA ALA A 594 14.27 75.70 5.55
C ALA A 594 12.83 75.57 5.02
N ASN A 595 12.16 74.44 5.22
CA ASN A 595 10.91 74.14 4.51
C ASN A 595 9.63 74.60 5.23
N LEU A 596 9.73 74.95 6.52
CA LEU A 596 8.59 75.38 7.34
C LEU A 596 8.19 76.84 7.06
N LYS A 597 9.17 77.70 6.73
CA LYS A 597 8.96 79.17 6.60
C LYS A 597 8.24 79.59 5.31
N THR A 598 8.32 78.80 4.23
CA THR A 598 7.76 79.19 2.91
C THR A 598 6.36 78.61 2.65
N ARG A 599 5.94 77.56 3.36
CA ARG A 599 4.66 76.85 3.10
C ARG A 599 3.43 77.47 3.76
N ILE A 600 3.60 78.32 4.77
CA ILE A 600 2.48 78.87 5.55
C ILE A 600 1.78 80.04 4.81
N ALA A 601 2.50 80.80 3.98
CA ALA A 601 1.97 82.03 3.38
C ALA A 601 1.22 81.86 2.04
N ALA A 602 1.45 80.77 1.29
CA ALA A 602 0.81 80.53 -0.02
C ALA A 602 -0.43 79.61 0.04
N ALA A 603 -0.68 78.97 1.18
CA ALA A 603 -1.68 77.92 1.37
C ALA A 603 -3.15 78.42 1.44
N ILE A 604 -3.39 79.70 1.74
CA ILE A 604 -4.75 80.17 2.06
C ILE A 604 -5.55 80.60 0.81
N GLN A 605 -4.92 80.90 -0.33
CA GLN A 605 -5.60 81.52 -1.49
C GLN A 605 -5.88 80.57 -2.68
N THR A 606 -5.31 79.36 -2.72
CA THR A 606 -5.44 78.37 -3.81
C THR A 606 -6.47 77.27 -3.57
N HIS A 607 -6.90 77.04 -2.32
CA HIS A 607 -7.82 75.94 -1.96
C HIS A 607 -9.17 76.01 -2.71
N VAL A 608 -9.72 77.20 -2.94
CA VAL A 608 -11.08 77.37 -3.47
C VAL A 608 -11.16 77.17 -5.00
N ALA A 609 -10.07 77.34 -5.74
CA ALA A 609 -10.06 77.23 -7.21
C ALA A 609 -9.82 75.79 -7.73
N ASP A 610 -9.04 74.98 -7.00
CA ASP A 610 -8.65 73.63 -7.45
C ASP A 610 -9.75 72.58 -7.21
N GLU A 611 -10.68 72.82 -6.30
CA GLU A 611 -11.79 71.89 -6.00
C GLU A 611 -12.86 71.88 -7.11
N GLN A 612 -13.06 73.01 -7.79
CA GLN A 612 -14.05 73.14 -8.87
C GLN A 612 -13.59 72.44 -10.17
N ALA A 613 -12.29 72.46 -10.47
CA ALA A 613 -11.72 71.83 -11.67
C ALA A 613 -11.61 70.29 -11.57
N ALA A 614 -11.57 69.73 -10.36
CA ALA A 614 -11.49 68.28 -10.15
C ALA A 614 -12.79 67.55 -10.52
N VAL A 615 -13.95 68.20 -10.34
CA VAL A 615 -15.28 67.62 -10.62
C VAL A 615 -15.51 67.43 -12.12
N GLU A 616 -15.04 68.35 -12.97
CA GLU A 616 -15.23 68.28 -14.42
C GLU A 616 -14.38 67.18 -15.10
N ALA A 617 -13.15 66.95 -14.60
CA ALA A 617 -12.27 65.90 -15.09
C ALA A 617 -12.77 64.47 -14.76
N GLU A 618 -13.49 64.32 -13.63
CA GLU A 618 -14.05 63.04 -13.18
C GLU A 618 -15.22 62.59 -14.09
N ALA A 619 -16.01 63.54 -14.61
CA ALA A 619 -17.11 63.26 -15.55
C ALA A 619 -16.64 62.74 -16.92
N ALA A 620 -15.47 63.17 -17.41
CA ALA A 620 -14.91 62.76 -18.70
C ALA A 620 -14.20 61.39 -18.67
N ALA A 621 -13.78 60.89 -17.50
CA ALA A 621 -13.06 59.62 -17.36
C ALA A 621 -13.97 58.37 -17.39
N VAL A 622 -15.27 58.54 -17.16
CA VAL A 622 -16.26 57.45 -17.09
C VAL A 622 -16.41 56.66 -18.41
N PRO A 623 -16.63 57.30 -19.59
CA PRO A 623 -16.77 56.54 -20.84
C PRO A 623 -15.48 55.87 -21.31
N LEU A 624 -14.31 56.47 -21.05
CA LEU A 624 -13.00 55.91 -21.45
C LEU A 624 -12.66 54.62 -20.69
N LYS A 625 -13.13 54.49 -19.45
CA LYS A 625 -12.98 53.26 -18.66
C LYS A 625 -13.76 52.09 -19.27
N ALA A 626 -14.99 52.34 -19.74
CA ALA A 626 -15.82 51.31 -20.35
C ALA A 626 -15.22 50.76 -21.66
N GLU A 627 -14.59 51.63 -22.47
CA GLU A 627 -13.94 51.24 -23.71
C GLU A 627 -12.63 50.45 -23.48
N ALA A 628 -11.85 50.81 -22.45
CA ALA A 628 -10.69 50.05 -22.02
C ALA A 628 -11.07 48.64 -21.50
N GLU A 629 -12.16 48.54 -20.73
CA GLU A 629 -12.68 47.26 -20.24
C GLU A 629 -13.17 46.34 -21.36
N GLN A 630 -13.83 46.90 -22.39
CA GLN A 630 -14.26 46.13 -23.57
C GLN A 630 -13.07 45.59 -24.38
N THR A 631 -12.01 46.39 -24.56
CA THR A 631 -10.80 45.99 -25.27
C THR A 631 -10.04 44.90 -24.51
N ARG A 632 -9.99 44.99 -23.18
CA ARG A 632 -9.38 43.98 -22.30
C ARG A 632 -10.13 42.65 -22.35
N ALA A 633 -11.45 42.67 -22.42
CA ALA A 633 -12.26 41.46 -22.58
C ALA A 633 -11.99 40.74 -23.92
N ALA A 634 -11.85 41.50 -25.02
CA ALA A 634 -11.51 40.94 -26.33
C ALA A 634 -10.10 40.32 -26.37
N TYR A 635 -9.11 40.96 -25.73
CA TYR A 635 -7.76 40.40 -25.60
C TYR A 635 -7.75 39.09 -24.80
N LEU A 636 -8.46 39.03 -23.67
CA LEU A 636 -8.53 37.83 -22.84
C LEU A 636 -9.20 36.65 -23.57
N ALA A 637 -10.25 36.91 -24.36
CA ALA A 637 -10.87 35.88 -25.19
C ALA A 637 -9.92 35.31 -26.26
N ALA A 638 -9.07 36.16 -26.86
CA ALA A 638 -8.09 35.72 -27.84
C ALA A 638 -6.94 34.90 -27.21
N VAL A 639 -6.53 35.22 -25.98
CA VAL A 639 -5.56 34.43 -25.21
C VAL A 639 -6.11 33.04 -24.92
N ASP A 640 -7.37 32.93 -24.48
CA ASP A 640 -8.01 31.64 -24.18
C ASP A 640 -8.05 30.71 -25.41
N VAL A 641 -8.33 31.26 -26.59
CA VAL A 641 -8.26 30.51 -27.85
C VAL A 641 -6.84 30.02 -28.16
N ALA A 642 -5.82 30.86 -27.93
CA ALA A 642 -4.42 30.46 -28.15
C ALA A 642 -3.99 29.34 -27.20
N ASP A 643 -4.38 29.41 -25.92
CA ASP A 643 -4.08 28.38 -24.92
C ASP A 643 -4.82 27.06 -25.19
N GLN A 644 -6.07 27.12 -25.68
CA GLN A 644 -6.80 25.94 -26.14
C GLN A 644 -6.10 25.25 -27.32
N LYS A 645 -5.61 26.01 -28.30
CA LYS A 645 -4.88 25.46 -29.46
C LYS A 645 -3.54 24.84 -29.07
N ARG A 646 -2.82 25.46 -28.13
CA ARG A 646 -1.58 24.93 -27.58
C ARG A 646 -1.78 23.63 -26.80
N THR A 647 -2.89 23.55 -26.04
CA THR A 647 -3.26 22.34 -25.30
C THR A 647 -3.53 21.15 -26.24
N LEU A 648 -4.20 21.40 -27.37
CA LEU A 648 -4.45 20.37 -28.38
C LEU A 648 -3.14 19.87 -29.03
N ALA A 649 -2.18 20.77 -29.29
CA ALA A 649 -0.88 20.38 -29.82
C ALA A 649 -0.11 19.46 -28.85
N GLU A 650 -0.09 19.78 -27.55
CA GLU A 650 0.56 18.94 -26.54
C GLU A 650 -0.13 17.57 -26.37
N GLN A 651 -1.45 17.51 -26.50
CA GLN A 651 -2.19 16.23 -26.47
C GLN A 651 -1.85 15.32 -27.66
N ALA A 652 -1.81 15.86 -28.88
CA ALA A 652 -1.44 15.11 -30.08
C ALA A 652 0.01 14.58 -30.00
N LYS A 653 0.93 15.41 -29.51
CA LYS A 653 2.33 15.04 -29.25
C LYS A 653 2.45 13.90 -28.24
N ALA A 654 1.69 13.95 -27.15
CA ALA A 654 1.69 12.90 -26.13
C ALA A 654 1.16 11.55 -26.66
N ILE A 655 0.16 11.56 -27.54
CA ILE A 655 -0.38 10.35 -28.19
C ILE A 655 0.67 9.74 -29.12
N LEU A 656 1.31 10.55 -29.96
CA LEU A 656 2.38 10.11 -30.85
C LEU A 656 3.53 9.45 -30.07
N TYR A 657 3.99 10.11 -28.99
CA TYR A 657 5.07 9.57 -28.17
C TYR A 657 4.70 8.28 -27.44
N ARG A 658 3.44 8.11 -26.98
CA ARG A 658 2.98 6.85 -26.38
C ARG A 658 2.95 5.70 -27.38
N LEU A 659 2.51 5.94 -28.61
CA LEU A 659 2.45 4.92 -29.66
C LEU A 659 3.85 4.45 -30.08
N VAL A 660 4.77 5.40 -30.30
CA VAL A 660 6.16 5.10 -30.65
C VAL A 660 6.87 4.37 -29.49
N ALA A 661 6.66 4.81 -28.24
CA ALA A 661 7.25 4.17 -27.07
C ALA A 661 6.73 2.74 -26.84
N ALA A 662 5.43 2.48 -27.02
CA ALA A 662 4.84 1.16 -26.82
C ALA A 662 5.41 0.11 -27.80
N ARG A 663 5.71 0.52 -29.04
CA ARG A 663 6.29 -0.37 -30.07
C ARG A 663 7.77 -0.68 -29.82
N GLN A 664 8.56 0.31 -29.38
CA GLN A 664 9.98 0.11 -29.05
C GLN A 664 10.17 -0.79 -27.81
N VAL A 665 9.30 -0.68 -26.81
CA VAL A 665 9.39 -1.49 -25.58
C VAL A 665 9.15 -2.99 -25.85
N ALA A 666 8.21 -3.34 -26.74
CA ALA A 666 7.95 -4.73 -27.11
C ALA A 666 9.15 -5.38 -27.84
N SER A 667 9.82 -4.66 -28.75
CA SER A 667 11.00 -5.19 -29.46
C SER A 667 12.25 -5.32 -28.58
N LEU A 668 12.32 -4.59 -27.46
CA LEU A 668 13.45 -4.63 -26.52
C LEU A 668 13.33 -5.77 -25.51
N THR A 669 12.10 -6.06 -25.08
CA THR A 669 11.82 -6.97 -23.96
C THR A 669 11.44 -8.39 -24.42
N GLU A 670 11.01 -8.56 -25.67
CA GLU A 670 10.60 -9.85 -26.23
C GLU A 670 11.59 -10.38 -27.26
N SER A 671 11.69 -11.70 -27.39
CA SER A 671 12.29 -12.36 -28.56
C SER A 671 11.22 -12.60 -29.62
N LEU A 672 11.63 -12.57 -30.89
CA LEU A 672 10.78 -12.95 -32.03
C LEU A 672 10.65 -14.47 -32.18
N ASP A 673 11.49 -15.25 -31.49
CA ASP A 673 11.43 -16.70 -31.55
C ASP A 673 10.16 -17.24 -30.86
N PRO A 674 9.44 -18.17 -31.49
CA PRO A 674 8.27 -18.77 -30.88
C PRO A 674 8.69 -19.66 -29.70
N PRO A 675 7.99 -19.59 -28.54
CA PRO A 675 8.27 -20.42 -27.39
C PRO A 675 8.02 -21.90 -27.71
N LYS A 676 8.95 -22.78 -27.31
CA LYS A 676 8.86 -24.24 -27.50
C LYS A 676 9.13 -24.95 -26.17
N PRO A 677 8.42 -26.05 -25.84
CA PRO A 677 8.74 -26.83 -24.64
C PRO A 677 10.18 -27.35 -24.65
N ALA A 678 10.94 -27.08 -23.59
CA ALA A 678 12.32 -27.56 -23.43
C ALA A 678 12.40 -28.71 -22.40
N ASN A 679 11.48 -28.77 -21.44
CA ASN A 679 11.39 -29.84 -20.46
C ASN A 679 9.92 -30.16 -20.09
N ARG A 680 9.74 -31.12 -19.18
CA ARG A 680 8.40 -31.59 -18.77
C ARG A 680 7.54 -30.53 -18.06
N ILE A 681 8.14 -29.53 -17.39
CA ILE A 681 7.40 -28.37 -16.85
C ILE A 681 6.68 -27.66 -18.01
N ASP A 682 7.42 -27.42 -19.08
CA ASP A 682 6.89 -26.72 -20.24
C ASP A 682 5.80 -27.53 -20.93
N GLU A 683 5.96 -28.85 -21.08
CA GLU A 683 4.93 -29.69 -21.68
C GLU A 683 3.59 -29.57 -20.94
N ILE A 684 3.62 -29.61 -19.60
CA ILE A 684 2.43 -29.50 -18.74
C ILE A 684 1.80 -28.10 -18.86
N ILE A 685 2.61 -27.05 -18.80
CA ILE A 685 2.12 -25.67 -18.85
C ILE A 685 1.61 -25.32 -20.26
N PHE A 686 2.32 -25.69 -21.32
CA PHE A 686 1.87 -25.45 -22.70
C PHE A 686 0.58 -26.20 -22.99
N ALA A 687 0.44 -27.45 -22.53
CA ALA A 687 -0.83 -28.17 -22.64
C ALA A 687 -1.96 -27.39 -21.97
N LYS A 688 -1.74 -26.86 -20.76
CA LYS A 688 -2.72 -26.05 -20.04
C LYS A 688 -3.03 -24.74 -20.75
N LEU A 689 -2.03 -23.97 -21.19
CA LEU A 689 -2.22 -22.71 -21.91
C LEU A 689 -2.95 -22.92 -23.24
N LYS A 690 -2.66 -24.01 -23.95
CA LYS A 690 -3.39 -24.40 -25.17
C LYS A 690 -4.88 -24.62 -24.90
N THR A 691 -5.26 -25.24 -23.79
CA THR A 691 -6.69 -25.39 -23.42
C THR A 691 -7.38 -24.07 -23.11
N LEU A 692 -6.62 -23.03 -22.77
CA LEU A 692 -7.11 -21.68 -22.48
C LEU A 692 -7.08 -20.75 -23.70
N GLY A 693 -6.57 -21.21 -24.85
CA GLY A 693 -6.39 -20.36 -26.04
C GLY A 693 -5.34 -19.26 -25.86
N ILE A 694 -4.33 -19.50 -25.01
CA ILE A 694 -3.30 -18.52 -24.66
C ILE A 694 -1.99 -18.86 -25.36
N GLU A 695 -1.44 -17.88 -26.08
CA GLU A 695 -0.12 -17.97 -26.71
C GLU A 695 0.89 -17.06 -25.99
N PRO A 696 1.91 -17.64 -25.32
CA PRO A 696 2.95 -16.87 -24.65
C PRO A 696 3.99 -16.31 -25.65
N SER A 697 4.81 -15.37 -25.21
CA SER A 697 6.01 -14.86 -25.91
C SER A 697 7.26 -15.10 -25.06
N LEU A 698 8.43 -15.18 -25.69
CA LEU A 698 9.72 -15.29 -25.00
C LEU A 698 10.27 -13.90 -24.64
N CYS A 699 11.02 -13.82 -23.55
CA CYS A 699 11.82 -12.63 -23.25
C CYS A 699 13.09 -12.56 -24.11
N SER A 700 13.59 -11.34 -24.31
CA SER A 700 14.88 -11.11 -24.98
C SER A 700 16.06 -11.58 -24.12
N ASP A 701 17.24 -11.74 -24.72
CA ASP A 701 18.43 -12.16 -23.98
C ASP A 701 18.87 -11.18 -22.89
N ALA A 702 18.67 -9.88 -23.14
CA ALA A 702 18.93 -8.83 -22.16
C ALA A 702 18.01 -8.96 -20.92
N VAL A 703 16.73 -9.26 -21.14
CA VAL A 703 15.79 -9.55 -20.06
C VAL A 703 16.20 -10.83 -19.33
N PHE A 704 16.51 -11.90 -20.07
CA PHE A 704 16.87 -13.19 -19.48
C PHE A 704 18.11 -13.10 -18.58
N VAL A 705 19.21 -12.49 -19.05
CA VAL A 705 20.46 -12.41 -18.27
C VAL A 705 20.26 -11.63 -16.98
N ARG A 706 19.57 -10.49 -17.05
CA ARG A 706 19.26 -9.68 -15.86
C ARG A 706 18.40 -10.47 -14.87
N ARG A 707 17.33 -11.10 -15.37
CA ARG A 707 16.39 -11.89 -14.56
C ARG A 707 17.10 -13.06 -13.88
N ALA A 708 17.91 -13.81 -14.62
CA ALA A 708 18.64 -14.96 -14.11
C ALA A 708 19.64 -14.59 -12.99
N TYR A 709 20.41 -13.52 -13.16
CA TYR A 709 21.31 -13.03 -12.11
C TYR A 709 20.53 -12.57 -10.86
N LEU A 710 19.43 -11.83 -11.04
CA LEU A 710 18.60 -11.38 -9.93
C LEU A 710 17.92 -12.54 -9.17
N ASP A 711 17.38 -13.53 -9.88
CA ASP A 711 16.67 -14.67 -9.26
C ASP A 711 17.60 -15.73 -8.68
N VAL A 712 18.78 -15.95 -9.29
CA VAL A 712 19.71 -16.99 -8.84
C VAL A 712 20.67 -16.45 -7.79
N THR A 713 21.21 -15.24 -7.98
CA THR A 713 22.27 -14.68 -7.14
C THR A 713 21.87 -13.46 -6.32
N GLY A 714 20.71 -12.85 -6.60
CA GLY A 714 20.32 -11.60 -5.94
C GLY A 714 21.25 -10.42 -6.27
N LYS A 715 21.89 -10.43 -7.44
CA LYS A 715 22.83 -9.37 -7.90
C LYS A 715 22.57 -9.04 -9.36
N LEU A 716 23.14 -7.95 -9.86
CA LEU A 716 23.15 -7.64 -11.29
C LEU A 716 24.31 -8.36 -11.98
N PRO A 717 24.20 -8.70 -13.28
CA PRO A 717 25.39 -9.04 -14.05
C PRO A 717 26.27 -7.79 -14.19
N THR A 718 27.58 -7.99 -14.21
CA THR A 718 28.49 -6.92 -14.63
C THR A 718 28.23 -6.54 -16.10
N ALA A 719 28.63 -5.33 -16.50
CA ALA A 719 28.46 -4.87 -17.88
C ALA A 719 29.10 -5.83 -18.91
N ASP A 720 30.28 -6.37 -18.59
CA ASP A 720 30.99 -7.32 -19.45
C ASP A 720 30.29 -8.69 -19.50
N GLU A 721 29.76 -9.19 -18.38
CA GLU A 721 28.98 -10.44 -18.36
C GLU A 721 27.69 -10.30 -19.17
N ALA A 722 26.96 -9.18 -19.02
CA ALA A 722 25.75 -8.91 -19.79
C ALA A 722 26.06 -8.79 -21.29
N LYS A 723 27.09 -8.02 -21.64
CA LYS A 723 27.55 -7.85 -23.03
C LYS A 723 27.94 -9.17 -23.67
N ALA A 724 28.79 -9.94 -23.01
CA ALA A 724 29.24 -11.24 -23.50
C ALA A 724 28.07 -12.20 -23.72
N PHE A 725 27.12 -12.24 -22.79
CA PHE A 725 25.94 -13.10 -22.91
C PHE A 725 25.01 -12.70 -24.06
N ILE A 726 24.73 -11.40 -24.21
CA ILE A 726 23.85 -10.90 -25.27
C ILE A 726 24.46 -11.17 -26.65
N GLN A 727 25.78 -11.03 -26.77
CA GLN A 727 26.51 -11.22 -28.04
C GLN A 727 26.85 -12.69 -28.35
N ASP A 728 26.70 -13.59 -27.38
CA ASP A 728 26.94 -15.02 -27.58
C ASP A 728 25.89 -15.61 -28.53
N ALA A 729 26.35 -16.31 -29.57
CA ALA A 729 25.49 -16.94 -30.58
C ALA A 729 25.14 -18.40 -30.24
N ASP A 730 25.67 -18.97 -29.16
CA ASP A 730 25.35 -20.33 -28.74
C ASP A 730 23.86 -20.44 -28.34
N ALA A 731 23.14 -21.33 -29.01
CA ALA A 731 21.74 -21.62 -28.72
C ALA A 731 21.52 -22.15 -27.28
N ASN A 732 22.55 -22.71 -26.65
CA ASN A 732 22.50 -23.24 -25.28
C ASN A 732 22.97 -22.24 -24.22
N LYS A 733 23.33 -21.00 -24.59
CA LYS A 733 23.89 -20.00 -23.66
C LYS A 733 23.05 -19.78 -22.41
N ARG A 734 21.71 -19.83 -22.53
CA ARG A 734 20.77 -19.66 -21.41
C ARG A 734 20.91 -20.77 -20.36
N ILE A 735 21.00 -22.02 -20.79
CA ILE A 735 21.22 -23.18 -19.91
C ILE A 735 22.62 -23.11 -19.28
N ALA A 736 23.64 -22.84 -20.10
CA ALA A 736 25.02 -22.72 -19.63
C ALA A 736 25.19 -21.59 -18.60
N LEU A 737 24.45 -20.50 -18.74
CA LEU A 737 24.42 -19.43 -17.74
C LEU A 737 23.83 -19.92 -16.41
N ILE A 738 22.67 -20.57 -16.43
CA ILE A 738 22.04 -21.08 -15.21
C ILE A 738 22.96 -22.07 -14.47
N ASP A 739 23.58 -23.00 -15.20
CA ASP A 739 24.53 -23.95 -14.61
C ASP A 739 25.70 -23.23 -13.96
N ARG A 740 26.29 -22.25 -14.66
CA ARG A 740 27.38 -21.43 -14.13
C ARG A 740 26.97 -20.65 -12.88
N LEU A 741 25.77 -20.07 -12.85
CA LEU A 741 25.30 -19.29 -11.71
C LEU A 741 25.01 -20.16 -10.49
N LEU A 742 24.45 -21.36 -10.68
CA LEU A 742 24.18 -22.31 -9.60
C LEU A 742 25.44 -22.98 -9.04
N ASP A 743 26.55 -23.01 -9.80
CA ASP A 743 27.84 -23.54 -9.36
C ASP A 743 28.72 -22.51 -8.62
N ARG A 744 28.40 -21.20 -8.70
CA ARG A 744 29.09 -20.16 -7.93
C ARG A 744 28.72 -20.22 -6.44
N SER A 745 29.55 -19.61 -5.59
CA SER A 745 29.23 -19.37 -4.18
C SER A 745 28.29 -18.18 -3.97
N SER A 746 28.21 -17.25 -4.94
CA SER A 746 27.39 -16.04 -4.87
C SER A 746 25.88 -16.24 -4.64
N PRO A 747 25.22 -17.34 -5.05
CA PRO A 747 23.82 -17.60 -4.69
C PRO A 747 23.60 -17.82 -3.20
N VAL A 748 24.62 -18.25 -2.44
CA VAL A 748 24.41 -18.77 -1.08
C VAL A 748 23.85 -17.68 -0.16
N ASP A 749 24.36 -16.45 -0.24
CA ASP A 749 23.87 -15.33 0.59
C ASP A 749 22.40 -15.01 0.30
N TYR A 750 22.03 -14.93 -0.99
CA TYR A 750 20.66 -14.63 -1.40
C TYR A 750 19.67 -15.71 -0.93
N TRP A 751 20.01 -16.98 -1.09
CA TRP A 751 19.15 -18.08 -0.65
C TRP A 751 19.16 -18.23 0.88
N ALA A 752 20.27 -17.94 1.57
CA ALA A 752 20.33 -17.89 3.03
C ALA A 752 19.45 -16.77 3.58
N MET A 753 19.41 -15.60 2.93
CA MET A 753 18.49 -14.52 3.26
C MET A 753 17.02 -14.97 3.13
N LYS A 754 16.65 -15.64 2.03
CA LYS A 754 15.29 -16.18 1.84
C LYS A 754 14.90 -17.16 2.95
N TRP A 755 15.79 -18.09 3.29
CA TRP A 755 15.56 -19.01 4.40
C TRP A 755 15.54 -18.31 5.76
N SER A 756 16.32 -17.25 5.95
CA SER A 756 16.33 -16.47 7.19
C SER A 756 15.00 -15.79 7.46
N ASP A 757 14.26 -15.39 6.41
CA ASP A 757 12.92 -14.85 6.54
C ASP A 757 11.95 -15.91 7.09
N ILE A 758 11.97 -17.13 6.53
CA ILE A 758 11.11 -18.25 6.97
C ILE A 758 11.48 -18.75 8.36
N LEU A 759 12.77 -18.80 8.66
CA LEU A 759 13.30 -19.29 9.92
C LEU A 759 13.36 -18.23 11.03
N ARG A 760 12.89 -17.00 10.72
CA ARG A 760 12.79 -15.88 11.66
C ARG A 760 14.13 -15.54 12.33
N ILE A 761 15.20 -15.37 11.56
CA ILE A 761 16.51 -15.05 12.13
C ILE A 761 16.57 -13.56 12.50
N LYS A 762 16.24 -13.23 13.76
CA LYS A 762 16.16 -11.87 14.29
C LYS A 762 16.47 -11.77 15.79
N ALA A 763 17.22 -10.73 16.18
CA ALA A 763 17.64 -10.54 17.57
C ALA A 763 16.71 -9.73 18.48
N GLU A 764 15.88 -8.89 17.90
CA GLU A 764 14.94 -8.01 18.61
C GLU A 764 13.58 -8.71 18.80
N PHE A 765 12.72 -8.10 19.62
CA PHE A 765 11.30 -8.43 19.66
C PHE A 765 10.69 -8.44 18.24
N PRO A 766 9.78 -9.38 17.90
CA PRO A 766 9.25 -10.44 18.76
C PRO A 766 10.20 -11.64 18.98
N VAL A 767 11.10 -11.94 18.04
CA VAL A 767 11.85 -13.22 18.02
C VAL A 767 12.84 -13.39 19.18
N LYS A 768 13.62 -12.35 19.51
CA LYS A 768 14.57 -12.32 20.66
C LYS A 768 15.71 -13.36 20.63
N ILE A 769 16.25 -13.72 19.46
CA ILE A 769 17.46 -14.56 19.38
C ILE A 769 18.70 -13.69 19.59
N TRP A 770 19.37 -13.79 20.73
CA TRP A 770 20.57 -12.97 21.00
C TRP A 770 21.57 -12.97 19.83
N PRO A 771 22.26 -11.86 19.49
CA PRO A 771 23.01 -11.75 18.23
C PRO A 771 24.01 -12.87 17.95
N ASN A 772 24.73 -13.38 18.96
CA ASN A 772 25.60 -14.54 18.79
C ASN A 772 24.84 -15.78 18.29
N ALA A 773 23.65 -16.00 18.83
CA ALA A 773 22.76 -17.08 18.43
C ALA A 773 22.17 -16.84 17.02
N ALA A 774 21.84 -15.59 16.67
CA ALA A 774 21.34 -15.25 15.34
C ALA A 774 22.41 -15.47 14.27
N GLN A 775 23.66 -15.11 14.56
CA GLN A 775 24.81 -15.37 13.71
C GLN A 775 25.11 -16.87 13.58
N ALA A 776 25.12 -17.63 14.68
CA ALA A 776 25.30 -19.08 14.65
C ALA A 776 24.20 -19.76 13.81
N TYR A 777 22.96 -19.30 13.96
CA TYR A 777 21.83 -19.83 13.20
C TYR A 777 21.95 -19.52 11.70
N HIS A 778 22.18 -18.25 11.35
CA HIS A 778 22.39 -17.83 9.97
C HIS A 778 23.56 -18.59 9.32
N ARG A 779 24.68 -18.70 10.03
CA ARG A 779 25.87 -19.41 9.53
C ARG A 779 25.56 -20.87 9.21
N TRP A 780 24.82 -21.58 10.06
CA TRP A 780 24.43 -22.96 9.76
C TRP A 780 23.50 -23.06 8.54
N VAL A 781 22.56 -22.12 8.38
CA VAL A 781 21.69 -22.05 7.19
C VAL A 781 22.52 -21.82 5.93
N TRP A 782 23.43 -20.85 5.99
CA TRP A 782 24.36 -20.53 4.92
C TRP A 782 25.23 -21.74 4.54
N GLU A 783 25.86 -22.40 5.51
CA GLU A 783 26.71 -23.58 5.29
C GLU A 783 25.90 -24.75 4.69
N SER A 784 24.66 -24.95 5.14
CA SER A 784 23.78 -25.99 4.60
C SER A 784 23.43 -25.75 3.13
N ILE A 785 23.22 -24.50 2.73
CA ILE A 785 22.97 -24.13 1.33
C ILE A 785 24.24 -24.26 0.51
N ALA A 786 25.38 -23.79 1.02
CA ALA A 786 26.68 -23.88 0.35
C ALA A 786 27.08 -25.32 0.03
N GLN A 787 26.77 -26.25 0.93
CA GLN A 787 27.07 -27.68 0.77
C GLN A 787 26.00 -28.44 -0.03
N ASN A 788 24.96 -27.76 -0.53
CA ASN A 788 23.78 -28.36 -1.14
C ASN A 788 23.20 -29.50 -0.28
N LYS A 789 23.04 -29.25 1.02
CA LYS A 789 22.48 -30.22 1.97
C LYS A 789 21.09 -30.66 1.49
N PRO A 790 20.82 -31.98 1.39
CA PRO A 790 19.48 -32.49 1.10
C PRO A 790 18.42 -31.87 2.02
N TYR A 791 17.29 -31.46 1.46
CA TYR A 791 16.28 -30.71 2.22
C TYR A 791 15.66 -31.52 3.37
N ASP A 792 15.52 -32.84 3.22
CA ASP A 792 15.13 -33.77 4.28
C ASP A 792 16.12 -33.74 5.46
N GLN A 793 17.43 -33.75 5.19
CA GLN A 793 18.46 -33.64 6.21
C GLN A 793 18.45 -32.26 6.88
N PHE A 794 18.30 -31.19 6.09
CA PHE A 794 18.16 -29.83 6.61
C PHE A 794 16.98 -29.70 7.60
N ALA A 795 15.80 -30.22 7.22
CA ALA A 795 14.62 -30.19 8.06
C ALA A 795 14.76 -31.08 9.30
N ARG A 796 15.30 -32.30 9.13
CA ARG A 796 15.51 -33.24 10.25
C ARG A 796 16.48 -32.66 11.27
N GLU A 797 17.63 -32.12 10.84
CA GLU A 797 18.60 -31.50 11.74
C GLU A 797 17.99 -30.34 12.53
N LEU A 798 17.16 -29.49 11.93
CA LEU A 798 16.45 -28.43 12.65
C LEU A 798 15.49 -28.99 13.71
N LEU A 799 14.64 -29.95 13.31
CA LEU A 799 13.60 -30.52 14.16
C LEU A 799 14.13 -31.44 15.26
N THR A 800 15.32 -32.03 15.13
CA THR A 800 15.88 -32.94 16.14
C THR A 800 17.06 -32.32 16.87
N SER A 801 17.28 -31.02 16.73
CA SER A 801 18.44 -30.33 17.29
C SER A 801 18.42 -30.28 18.81
N ASN A 802 19.60 -30.46 19.41
CA ASN A 802 19.87 -30.36 20.84
C ASN A 802 21.22 -29.67 21.02
N GLY A 803 21.36 -28.79 22.02
CA GLY A 803 22.62 -28.09 22.27
C GLY A 803 22.44 -26.63 22.65
N SER A 804 23.57 -25.91 22.66
CA SER A 804 23.64 -24.50 23.00
C SER A 804 23.18 -23.64 21.83
N ASN A 805 22.32 -22.66 22.10
CA ASN A 805 21.93 -21.66 21.11
C ASN A 805 23.09 -20.81 20.57
N PHE A 806 24.26 -20.80 21.22
CA PHE A 806 25.46 -20.09 20.73
C PHE A 806 26.42 -20.98 19.94
N ARG A 807 26.35 -22.31 20.14
CA ARG A 807 27.30 -23.26 19.53
C ARG A 807 26.65 -24.11 18.44
N ASP A 808 25.38 -24.45 18.62
CA ASP A 808 24.63 -25.38 17.79
C ASP A 808 23.56 -24.61 17.02
N GLY A 809 23.93 -24.03 15.87
CA GLY A 809 23.06 -23.16 15.04
C GLY A 809 21.60 -23.61 14.91
N PRO A 810 21.30 -24.88 14.58
CA PRO A 810 19.93 -25.40 14.38
C PRO A 810 18.99 -25.25 15.57
N VAL A 811 19.50 -25.28 16.81
CA VAL A 811 18.64 -25.22 18.01
C VAL A 811 17.92 -23.87 18.12
N ASN A 812 18.40 -22.88 17.38
CA ASN A 812 17.76 -21.58 17.31
C ASN A 812 16.41 -21.58 16.60
N PHE A 813 16.06 -22.65 15.86
CA PHE A 813 14.68 -22.84 15.41
C PHE A 813 13.69 -22.75 16.57
N TYR A 814 13.99 -23.40 17.70
CA TYR A 814 13.18 -23.37 18.92
C TYR A 814 13.29 -22.03 19.66
N ARG A 815 14.49 -21.47 19.71
CA ARG A 815 14.74 -20.17 20.35
C ARG A 815 13.98 -19.03 19.67
N ALA A 816 13.80 -19.12 18.36
CA ALA A 816 13.08 -18.17 17.54
C ALA A 816 11.56 -18.18 17.77
N ILE A 817 11.04 -19.18 18.49
CA ILE A 817 9.60 -19.34 18.75
C ILE A 817 9.29 -18.63 20.07
N GLN A 818 8.44 -17.61 19.99
CA GLN A 818 8.00 -16.87 21.18
C GLN A 818 7.16 -17.73 22.11
N ASP A 819 6.16 -18.38 21.53
CA ASP A 819 5.28 -19.30 22.23
C ASP A 819 5.94 -20.68 22.29
N ARG A 820 6.73 -20.90 23.33
CA ARG A 820 7.47 -22.15 23.55
C ARG A 820 6.60 -23.29 24.06
N THR A 821 5.27 -23.15 24.00
CA THR A 821 4.37 -24.27 24.22
C THR A 821 4.54 -25.31 23.10
N PRO A 822 4.12 -26.55 23.34
CA PRO A 822 4.09 -27.58 22.30
C PRO A 822 3.24 -27.16 21.09
N GLU A 823 2.14 -26.44 21.33
CA GLU A 823 1.24 -25.91 20.29
C GLU A 823 1.89 -24.80 19.46
N GLY A 824 2.58 -23.85 20.11
CA GLY A 824 3.32 -22.80 19.43
C GLY A 824 4.47 -23.36 18.59
N THR A 825 5.14 -24.40 19.10
CA THR A 825 6.20 -25.11 18.39
C THR A 825 5.67 -25.88 17.17
N ALA A 826 4.56 -26.61 17.34
CA ALA A 826 3.88 -27.25 16.23
C ALA A 826 3.48 -26.23 15.15
N THR A 827 3.03 -25.04 15.56
CA THR A 827 2.64 -23.97 14.63
C THR A 827 3.80 -23.50 13.77
N ALA A 828 4.96 -23.25 14.38
CA ALA A 828 6.17 -22.87 13.65
C ALA A 828 6.63 -23.99 12.69
N ALA A 829 6.61 -25.26 13.13
CA ALA A 829 7.00 -26.40 12.31
C ALA A 829 6.05 -26.61 11.12
N GLY A 830 4.73 -26.49 11.34
CA GLY A 830 3.71 -26.60 10.31
C GLY A 830 3.83 -25.51 9.24
N LEU A 831 4.12 -24.27 9.62
CA LEU A 831 4.34 -23.18 8.66
C LEU A 831 5.65 -23.38 7.87
N ALA A 832 6.75 -23.71 8.57
CA ALA A 832 8.07 -23.81 7.95
C ALA A 832 8.20 -24.99 6.98
N PHE A 833 7.74 -26.18 7.38
CA PHE A 833 8.01 -27.44 6.67
C PHE A 833 6.77 -28.12 6.07
N MET A 834 5.56 -27.67 6.42
CA MET A 834 4.32 -28.18 5.82
C MET A 834 3.57 -27.11 5.02
N GLY A 835 4.01 -25.84 5.09
CA GLY A 835 3.41 -24.73 4.35
C GLY A 835 1.95 -24.54 4.71
N THR A 836 1.61 -24.82 5.97
CA THR A 836 0.23 -24.77 6.46
C THR A 836 0.12 -23.85 7.67
N ARG A 837 -0.98 -23.10 7.71
CA ARG A 837 -1.35 -22.25 8.84
C ARG A 837 -2.15 -23.08 9.83
N ILE A 838 -1.49 -23.94 10.60
CA ILE A 838 -2.18 -24.96 11.41
C ILE A 838 -3.15 -24.39 12.46
N HIS A 839 -3.05 -23.10 12.82
CA HIS A 839 -4.04 -22.45 13.68
C HIS A 839 -5.45 -22.46 13.08
N LEU A 840 -5.57 -22.64 11.76
CA LEU A 840 -6.83 -22.81 11.03
C LEU A 840 -7.36 -24.26 11.04
N TRP A 841 -6.58 -25.24 11.51
CA TRP A 841 -7.01 -26.65 11.59
C TRP A 841 -7.98 -26.89 12.76
N PRO A 842 -8.73 -28.00 12.77
CA PRO A 842 -9.47 -28.47 13.95
C PRO A 842 -8.57 -28.63 15.20
N GLU A 843 -9.13 -28.37 16.38
CA GLU A 843 -8.38 -28.36 17.66
C GLU A 843 -7.76 -29.71 18.02
N ASP A 844 -8.48 -30.79 17.77
CA ASP A 844 -8.02 -32.17 17.97
C ASP A 844 -6.80 -32.51 17.10
N ARG A 845 -6.80 -32.10 15.83
CA ARG A 845 -5.65 -32.27 14.92
C ARG A 845 -4.43 -31.47 15.40
N ARG A 846 -4.63 -30.22 15.86
CA ARG A 846 -3.55 -29.39 16.41
C ARG A 846 -2.97 -30.01 17.69
N ALA A 847 -3.83 -30.45 18.60
CA ALA A 847 -3.42 -31.09 19.86
C ALA A 847 -2.65 -32.39 19.60
N GLY A 848 -3.08 -33.19 18.62
CA GLY A 848 -2.37 -34.41 18.21
C GLY A 848 -0.93 -34.15 17.75
N MET A 849 -0.73 -33.12 16.93
CA MET A 849 0.61 -32.70 16.48
C MET A 849 1.46 -32.10 17.61
N ALA A 850 0.85 -31.35 18.54
CA ALA A 850 1.56 -30.73 19.66
C ALA A 850 2.27 -31.76 20.55
N VAL A 851 1.76 -32.99 20.66
CA VAL A 851 2.38 -34.07 21.47
C VAL A 851 3.85 -34.31 21.09
N PHE A 852 4.21 -34.21 19.81
CA PHE A 852 5.59 -34.43 19.34
C PHE A 852 6.59 -33.36 19.82
N PHE A 853 6.11 -32.23 20.34
CA PHE A 853 6.93 -31.14 20.85
C PHE A 853 6.77 -30.97 22.38
N SER A 854 6.14 -31.93 23.05
CA SER A 854 5.81 -31.87 24.49
C SER A 854 7.00 -32.08 25.44
N GLN A 855 8.12 -32.62 24.94
CA GLN A 855 9.30 -32.96 25.75
C GLN A 855 10.52 -32.08 25.41
N ILE A 856 10.30 -30.82 25.05
CA ILE A 856 11.39 -29.86 24.80
C ILE A 856 11.73 -29.11 26.09
N GLY A 857 12.98 -29.25 26.54
CA GLY A 857 13.53 -28.55 27.69
C GLY A 857 14.43 -27.38 27.29
N TYR A 858 14.46 -26.36 28.16
CA TYR A 858 15.35 -25.20 28.04
C TYR A 858 16.09 -25.01 29.36
N LYS A 859 17.41 -24.84 29.31
CA LYS A 859 18.25 -24.63 30.49
C LYS A 859 19.28 -23.52 30.24
N PRO A 860 19.35 -22.46 31.06
CA PRO A 860 20.38 -21.44 30.95
C PRO A 860 21.73 -21.98 31.37
N THR A 861 22.80 -21.37 30.85
CA THR A 861 24.16 -21.65 31.28
C THR A 861 24.69 -20.48 32.13
N SER A 862 25.96 -20.58 32.57
CA SER A 862 26.66 -19.46 33.18
C SER A 862 26.98 -18.34 32.18
N GLU A 863 27.00 -18.64 30.88
CA GLU A 863 27.19 -17.64 29.84
C GLU A 863 25.88 -16.85 29.64
N TRP A 864 25.97 -15.53 29.77
CA TRP A 864 24.79 -14.68 29.70
C TRP A 864 24.09 -14.82 28.35
N LYS A 865 22.77 -15.03 28.36
CA LYS A 865 21.88 -15.25 27.19
C LYS A 865 22.09 -16.57 26.44
N GLU A 866 23.01 -17.41 26.88
CA GLU A 866 23.14 -18.78 26.39
C GLU A 866 22.12 -19.69 27.09
N GLU A 867 21.42 -20.51 26.31
CA GLU A 867 20.47 -21.52 26.77
C GLU A 867 20.67 -22.81 25.95
N ILE A 868 20.70 -23.93 26.66
CA ILE A 868 20.69 -25.28 26.09
C ILE A 868 19.24 -25.67 25.81
N VAL A 869 18.96 -26.04 24.57
CA VAL A 869 17.72 -26.74 24.18
C VAL A 869 18.02 -28.23 24.19
N PHE A 870 17.21 -29.03 24.88
CA PHE A 870 17.44 -30.46 25.01
C PHE A 870 16.13 -31.24 25.06
N TRP A 871 16.16 -32.52 24.72
CA TRP A 871 15.06 -33.44 24.96
C TRP A 871 14.95 -33.75 26.47
N ASP A 872 13.78 -33.51 27.06
CA ASP A 872 13.50 -33.68 28.48
C ASP A 872 12.58 -34.90 28.76
N PRO A 873 13.12 -36.14 28.70
CA PRO A 873 12.33 -37.35 28.96
C PRO A 873 11.91 -37.51 30.42
N LEU A 874 12.41 -36.65 31.32
CA LEU A 874 12.19 -36.73 32.76
C LEU A 874 11.25 -35.65 33.32
N LYS A 875 10.74 -34.75 32.45
CA LYS A 875 10.02 -33.52 32.86
C LYS A 875 10.79 -32.72 33.92
N SER A 876 12.12 -32.69 33.81
CA SER A 876 13.02 -31.99 34.72
C SER A 876 12.75 -30.48 34.79
N VAL A 877 12.10 -29.90 33.77
CA VAL A 877 11.68 -28.49 33.75
C VAL A 877 10.48 -28.21 34.69
N ALA A 878 9.69 -29.23 35.06
CA ALA A 878 8.57 -29.09 36.00
C ALA A 878 9.01 -28.97 37.47
N VAL A 879 10.30 -29.11 37.76
CA VAL A 879 10.89 -28.96 39.09
C VAL A 879 10.97 -27.47 39.48
N PRO A 880 10.34 -27.04 40.59
CA PRO A 880 10.49 -25.68 41.09
C PRO A 880 11.98 -25.33 41.36
N GLY A 881 12.51 -24.36 40.61
CA GLY A 881 13.92 -23.94 40.71
C GLY A 881 14.82 -24.36 39.54
N SER A 882 14.31 -25.13 38.56
CA SER A 882 14.98 -25.34 37.27
C SER A 882 14.69 -24.15 36.36
N ILE A 883 15.73 -23.46 35.92
CA ILE A 883 15.68 -22.05 35.51
C ILE A 883 15.34 -21.92 34.02
N ALA A 884 14.45 -20.99 33.65
CA ALA A 884 14.34 -20.25 32.37
C ALA A 884 13.61 -18.90 32.67
N PRO A 885 13.81 -17.81 31.92
CA PRO A 885 14.13 -16.50 32.52
C PRO A 885 12.96 -15.63 32.98
N GLY A 886 13.05 -15.27 34.26
CA GLY A 886 12.34 -14.21 34.99
C GLY A 886 12.88 -14.24 36.43
N VAL A 887 14.08 -13.69 36.65
CA VAL A 887 14.77 -13.80 37.95
C VAL A 887 14.12 -12.85 38.96
N ASP A 888 13.63 -13.44 40.07
CA ASP A 888 13.87 -12.88 41.41
C ASP A 888 13.73 -13.94 42.54
N ALA A 889 13.06 -15.08 42.30
CA ALA A 889 12.71 -16.00 43.39
C ALA A 889 13.88 -16.82 43.97
N VAL A 890 14.82 -17.31 43.14
CA VAL A 890 15.92 -18.18 43.61
C VAL A 890 17.16 -17.37 44.00
N ALA A 891 17.45 -16.26 43.29
CA ALA A 891 18.50 -15.34 43.71
C ALA A 891 18.19 -14.74 45.10
N LYS A 892 16.92 -14.42 45.39
CA LYS A 892 16.53 -14.03 46.76
C LYS A 892 16.60 -15.18 47.76
N SER A 893 16.23 -16.42 47.41
CA SER A 893 16.26 -17.53 48.37
C SER A 893 17.69 -17.95 48.74
N VAL A 894 18.60 -18.04 47.76
CA VAL A 894 20.00 -18.44 47.98
C VAL A 894 20.77 -17.36 48.74
N THR A 895 20.54 -16.07 48.43
CA THR A 895 21.22 -14.96 49.11
C THR A 895 20.62 -14.65 50.50
N ALA A 896 19.36 -15.02 50.78
CA ALA A 896 18.73 -14.80 52.08
C ALA A 896 18.93 -15.95 53.08
N THR A 897 19.17 -17.19 52.64
CA THR A 897 19.21 -18.36 53.53
C THR A 897 20.54 -19.13 53.53
N ASN A 898 21.44 -18.88 52.57
CA ASN A 898 22.74 -19.56 52.47
C ASN A 898 22.64 -21.11 52.50
N GLN A 899 21.49 -21.67 52.08
CA GLN A 899 21.24 -23.11 52.03
C GLN A 899 20.99 -23.57 50.59
N ILE A 900 21.67 -24.65 50.20
CA ILE A 900 21.39 -25.39 48.97
C ILE A 900 20.08 -26.16 49.21
N PRO A 901 19.06 -26.11 48.32
CA PRO A 901 17.87 -26.94 48.45
C PRO A 901 18.27 -28.41 48.59
N ARG A 902 17.83 -29.04 49.69
CA ARG A 902 17.96 -30.49 49.88
C ARG A 902 17.23 -31.19 48.72
N ALA A 903 17.77 -32.37 48.37
CA ALA A 903 17.33 -33.23 47.27
C ALA A 903 15.81 -33.22 47.04
N LEU A 904 15.42 -33.32 45.75
CA LEU A 904 14.03 -33.44 45.31
C LEU A 904 13.25 -34.39 46.22
N ALA A 905 12.05 -33.98 46.65
CA ALA A 905 11.19 -34.78 47.52
C ALA A 905 10.86 -36.15 46.90
N GLU A 906 10.86 -36.24 45.56
CA GLU A 906 10.74 -37.47 44.79
C GLU A 906 11.80 -37.49 43.66
N PRO A 907 12.43 -38.63 43.35
CA PRO A 907 13.32 -38.75 42.19
C PRO A 907 12.53 -38.51 40.89
N LEU A 908 13.16 -37.83 39.93
CA LEU A 908 12.61 -37.70 38.57
C LEU A 908 12.35 -39.09 38.00
N SER A 909 11.16 -39.29 37.42
CA SER A 909 10.77 -40.53 36.76
C SER A 909 10.71 -40.32 35.26
N GLU A 910 11.02 -41.38 34.50
CA GLU A 910 10.89 -41.35 33.04
C GLU A 910 9.43 -41.14 32.63
N ASN A 911 9.22 -40.31 31.60
CA ASN A 911 7.92 -40.19 30.96
C ASN A 911 7.47 -41.55 30.43
N GLY A 912 6.23 -41.96 30.73
CA GLY A 912 5.63 -43.14 30.12
C GLY A 912 5.44 -42.99 28.60
N PRO A 913 5.04 -44.07 27.89
CA PRO A 913 4.77 -44.01 26.46
C PRO A 913 3.76 -42.91 26.13
N LEU A 914 4.01 -42.13 25.07
CA LEU A 914 3.09 -41.07 24.64
C LEU A 914 2.22 -41.55 23.48
N ALA A 915 0.91 -41.47 23.63
CA ALA A 915 -0.01 -41.59 22.50
C ALA A 915 0.02 -40.28 21.69
N ALA A 916 0.30 -40.37 20.40
CA ALA A 916 0.36 -39.21 19.50
C ALA A 916 -0.39 -39.51 18.20
N VAL A 917 -0.82 -38.44 17.52
CA VAL A 917 -1.53 -38.54 16.23
C VAL A 917 -0.83 -37.62 15.25
N PHE A 918 -0.37 -38.18 14.14
CA PHE A 918 0.22 -37.39 13.06
C PHE A 918 -0.84 -36.50 12.40
N PRO A 919 -0.43 -35.40 11.75
CA PRO A 919 -1.35 -34.52 11.01
C PRO A 919 -2.25 -35.21 9.98
N ASP A 920 -1.82 -36.34 9.40
CA ASP A 920 -2.63 -37.15 8.47
C ASP A 920 -3.69 -38.04 9.17
N GLY A 921 -3.75 -38.02 10.50
CA GLY A 921 -4.66 -38.84 11.32
C GLY A 921 -4.07 -40.19 11.76
N THR A 922 -2.86 -40.54 11.32
CA THR A 922 -2.21 -41.79 11.70
C THR A 922 -1.86 -41.77 13.20
N GLN A 923 -2.35 -42.76 13.94
CA GLN A 923 -2.05 -42.91 15.36
C GLN A 923 -0.70 -43.59 15.56
N THR A 924 0.04 -43.18 16.58
CA THR A 924 1.31 -43.79 16.97
C THR A 924 1.50 -43.77 18.48
N THR A 925 2.38 -44.64 18.97
CA THR A 925 2.83 -44.62 20.37
C THR A 925 4.33 -44.40 20.40
N ILE A 926 4.76 -43.33 21.07
CA ILE A 926 6.16 -42.95 21.19
C ILE A 926 6.74 -43.64 22.42
N PRO A 927 7.80 -44.45 22.28
CA PRO A 927 8.47 -45.09 23.42
C PRO A 927 9.08 -44.05 24.39
N PRO A 928 9.13 -44.34 25.71
CA PRO A 928 9.78 -43.50 26.73
C PRO A 928 11.21 -43.07 26.41
N ASN A 929 11.96 -43.95 25.73
CA ASN A 929 13.38 -43.79 25.42
C ASN A 929 13.65 -43.22 24.03
N ARG A 930 12.66 -42.58 23.39
CA ARG A 930 12.81 -41.96 22.07
C ARG A 930 12.31 -40.53 22.10
N ASP A 931 13.08 -39.63 21.49
CA ASP A 931 12.69 -38.23 21.34
C ASP A 931 11.44 -38.12 20.44
N PRO A 932 10.32 -37.57 20.94
CA PRO A 932 9.11 -37.38 20.14
C PRO A 932 9.36 -36.59 18.84
N ARG A 933 10.35 -35.69 18.82
CA ARG A 933 10.69 -34.90 17.63
C ARG A 933 11.32 -35.73 16.53
N GLU A 934 12.10 -36.76 16.87
CA GLU A 934 12.64 -37.70 15.88
C GLU A 934 11.53 -38.49 15.22
N VAL A 935 10.53 -38.94 16.00
CA VAL A 935 9.36 -39.66 15.47
C VAL A 935 8.59 -38.77 14.48
N PHE A 936 8.41 -37.49 14.81
CA PHE A 936 7.77 -36.53 13.91
C PHE A 936 8.59 -36.25 12.66
N ALA A 937 9.90 -36.00 12.80
CA ALA A 937 10.78 -35.72 11.67
C ALA A 937 10.84 -36.92 10.70
N ASP A 938 10.99 -38.14 11.22
CA ASP A 938 11.02 -39.38 10.43
C ASP A 938 9.68 -39.69 9.73
N TRP A 939 8.57 -39.12 10.20
CA TRP A 939 7.27 -39.16 9.49
C TRP A 939 7.16 -38.04 8.44
N LEU A 940 7.60 -36.83 8.79
CA LEU A 940 7.49 -35.66 7.94
C LEU A 940 8.30 -35.82 6.65
N ILE A 941 9.53 -36.34 6.75
CA ILE A 941 10.46 -36.44 5.62
C ILE A 941 10.24 -37.68 4.73
N ARG A 942 9.15 -38.41 4.93
CA ARG A 942 8.85 -39.58 4.08
C ARG A 942 8.53 -39.14 2.65
N PRO A 943 8.93 -39.93 1.63
CA PRO A 943 8.59 -39.68 0.23
C PRO A 943 7.09 -39.49 -0.01
N GLU A 944 6.24 -40.19 0.75
CA GLU A 944 4.79 -40.17 0.59
C GLU A 944 4.09 -39.06 1.41
N ASN A 945 4.83 -38.24 2.17
CA ASN A 945 4.24 -37.18 2.98
C ASN A 945 3.61 -36.09 2.09
N PRO A 946 2.32 -35.74 2.27
CA PRO A 946 1.61 -34.87 1.33
C PRO A 946 1.94 -33.37 1.49
N TRP A 947 2.73 -32.99 2.50
CA TRP A 947 3.10 -31.60 2.76
C TRP A 947 4.57 -31.32 2.49
N PHE A 948 5.48 -32.17 2.95
CA PHE A 948 6.90 -31.84 3.04
C PHE A 948 7.55 -31.43 1.70
N ALA A 949 7.46 -32.29 0.68
CA ALA A 949 7.97 -31.97 -0.65
C ALA A 949 7.18 -30.82 -1.29
N ARG A 950 5.85 -30.85 -1.16
CA ARG A 950 4.94 -29.86 -1.70
C ARG A 950 5.29 -28.43 -1.28
N THR A 951 5.54 -28.22 0.01
CA THR A 951 5.82 -26.89 0.57
C THR A 951 7.04 -26.27 -0.07
N VAL A 952 8.17 -26.99 -0.08
CA VAL A 952 9.43 -26.43 -0.57
C VAL A 952 9.42 -26.29 -2.10
N VAL A 953 8.74 -27.19 -2.82
CA VAL A 953 8.51 -27.05 -4.26
C VAL A 953 7.71 -25.79 -4.56
N ASN A 954 6.55 -25.62 -3.91
CA ASN A 954 5.67 -24.49 -4.15
C ASN A 954 6.34 -23.16 -3.77
N ARG A 955 7.12 -23.16 -2.67
CA ARG A 955 7.90 -22.01 -2.20
C ARG A 955 9.03 -21.65 -3.18
N THR A 956 9.82 -22.63 -3.61
CA THR A 956 10.90 -22.42 -4.59
C THR A 956 10.34 -21.90 -5.91
N TRP A 957 9.22 -22.46 -6.37
CA TRP A 957 8.50 -21.97 -7.54
C TRP A 957 8.03 -20.53 -7.34
N ALA A 958 7.43 -20.19 -6.20
CA ALA A 958 6.97 -18.83 -5.91
C ALA A 958 8.12 -17.82 -5.89
N TRP A 959 9.27 -18.18 -5.32
CA TRP A 959 10.46 -17.32 -5.30
C TRP A 959 11.03 -17.07 -6.71
N ALA A 960 10.95 -18.06 -7.62
CA ALA A 960 11.41 -17.94 -9.01
C ALA A 960 10.39 -17.25 -9.93
N MET A 961 9.10 -17.58 -9.80
CA MET A 961 8.04 -17.16 -10.74
C MET A 961 7.21 -15.98 -10.22
N GLY A 962 7.40 -15.57 -8.96
CA GLY A 962 6.66 -14.48 -8.31
C GLY A 962 5.27 -14.87 -7.79
N ARG A 963 4.82 -16.10 -8.05
CA ARG A 963 3.55 -16.65 -7.55
C ARG A 963 3.70 -18.16 -7.37
N GLY A 964 3.20 -18.71 -6.27
CA GLY A 964 3.13 -20.16 -6.07
C GLY A 964 2.12 -20.83 -7.01
N ILE A 965 2.29 -22.14 -7.21
CA ILE A 965 1.29 -23.00 -7.87
C ILE A 965 0.04 -23.08 -6.98
N ILE A 966 0.25 -23.21 -5.67
CA ILE A 966 -0.71 -22.87 -4.62
C ILE A 966 -0.37 -21.45 -4.16
N HIS A 967 -1.36 -20.55 -4.15
CA HIS A 967 -1.18 -19.16 -3.73
C HIS A 967 -2.13 -18.84 -2.58
N GLU A 968 -1.69 -18.36 -1.42
CA GLU A 968 -0.31 -17.98 -1.05
C GLU A 968 0.65 -19.18 -0.87
N PRO A 969 1.99 -19.00 -1.01
CA PRO A 969 2.92 -20.14 -1.04
C PRO A 969 2.99 -20.98 0.23
N ASP A 970 2.57 -20.42 1.36
CA ASP A 970 2.55 -21.00 2.71
C ASP A 970 1.13 -21.19 3.28
N ASP A 971 0.11 -21.20 2.41
CA ASP A 971 -1.31 -21.44 2.74
C ASP A 971 -1.84 -22.71 2.05
N ILE A 972 -1.17 -23.84 2.25
CA ILE A 972 -1.58 -25.15 1.73
C ILE A 972 -2.73 -25.70 2.57
N ARG A 973 -3.90 -25.84 1.95
CA ARG A 973 -5.14 -26.36 2.54
C ARG A 973 -6.06 -26.94 1.47
N GLU A 974 -7.01 -27.78 1.89
CA GLU A 974 -7.90 -28.51 0.97
C GLU A 974 -8.77 -27.58 0.11
N ASP A 975 -9.18 -26.43 0.65
CA ASP A 975 -9.97 -25.41 -0.05
C ASP A 975 -9.13 -24.38 -0.83
N ASN A 976 -7.80 -24.54 -0.85
CA ASN A 976 -6.87 -23.76 -1.68
C ASN A 976 -6.09 -24.68 -2.64
N PRO A 977 -6.74 -25.24 -3.67
CA PRO A 977 -6.10 -26.21 -4.55
C PRO A 977 -5.04 -25.55 -5.45
N PRO A 978 -4.03 -26.33 -5.90
CA PRO A 978 -3.04 -25.85 -6.87
C PRO A 978 -3.71 -25.44 -8.19
N SER A 979 -3.27 -24.31 -8.78
CA SER A 979 -3.74 -23.88 -10.10
C SER A 979 -3.37 -24.86 -11.21
N ASN A 980 -2.26 -25.58 -11.03
CA ASN A 980 -1.83 -26.67 -11.88
C ASN A 980 -1.38 -27.88 -11.03
N PRO A 981 -2.31 -28.81 -10.70
CA PRO A 981 -2.02 -29.97 -9.87
C PRO A 981 -0.99 -30.93 -10.48
N GLU A 982 -1.01 -31.11 -11.81
CA GLU A 982 -0.08 -32.00 -12.52
C GLU A 982 1.36 -31.47 -12.43
N LEU A 983 1.55 -30.17 -12.62
CA LEU A 983 2.85 -29.51 -12.47
C LEU A 983 3.42 -29.69 -11.07
N LEU A 984 2.58 -29.43 -10.05
CA LEU A 984 3.01 -29.55 -8.66
C LEU A 984 3.42 -31.00 -8.33
N ALA A 985 2.60 -31.98 -8.72
CA ALA A 985 2.90 -33.39 -8.51
C ALA A 985 4.20 -33.83 -9.22
N TYR A 986 4.44 -33.37 -10.45
CA TYR A 986 5.68 -33.65 -11.17
C TYR A 986 6.92 -33.10 -10.45
N LEU A 987 6.86 -31.84 -9.98
CA LEU A 987 7.97 -31.22 -9.25
C LEU A 987 8.21 -31.87 -7.88
N GLU A 988 7.15 -32.28 -7.18
CA GLU A 988 7.26 -33.08 -5.95
C GLU A 988 8.02 -34.40 -6.23
N GLN A 989 7.65 -35.11 -7.30
CA GLN A 989 8.32 -36.34 -7.71
C GLN A 989 9.79 -36.13 -8.08
N GLU A 990 10.13 -35.07 -8.82
CA GLU A 990 11.53 -34.75 -9.16
C GLU A 990 12.36 -34.44 -7.92
N LEU A 991 11.79 -33.71 -6.95
CA LEU A 991 12.48 -33.42 -5.70
C LEU A 991 12.74 -34.71 -4.88
N VAL A 992 11.72 -35.56 -4.74
CA VAL A 992 11.85 -36.82 -3.98
C VAL A 992 12.84 -37.76 -4.66
N SER A 993 12.73 -37.96 -5.97
CA SER A 993 13.60 -38.89 -6.73
C SER A 993 15.06 -38.43 -6.83
N SER A 994 15.31 -37.13 -6.66
CA SER A 994 16.68 -36.58 -6.59
C SER A 994 17.30 -36.67 -5.20
N GLY A 995 16.60 -37.21 -4.20
CA GLY A 995 17.06 -37.21 -2.82
C GLY A 995 17.00 -35.81 -2.20
N TYR A 996 15.92 -35.07 -2.47
CA TYR A 996 15.67 -33.74 -1.93
C TYR A 996 16.72 -32.67 -2.30
N ASP A 997 17.28 -32.76 -3.51
CA ASP A 997 18.25 -31.80 -4.05
C ASP A 997 17.58 -30.51 -4.56
N LEU A 998 17.66 -29.46 -3.76
CA LEU A 998 17.09 -28.15 -4.10
C LEU A 998 17.84 -27.45 -5.24
N LYS A 999 19.13 -27.72 -5.44
CA LYS A 999 19.89 -27.16 -6.58
C LYS A 999 19.40 -27.78 -7.89
N ARG A 1000 19.12 -29.09 -7.92
CA ARG A 1000 18.50 -29.75 -9.07
C ARG A 1000 17.09 -29.21 -9.36
N LEU A 1001 16.26 -29.02 -8.33
CA LEU A 1001 14.94 -28.41 -8.48
C LEU A 1001 15.02 -26.99 -9.09
N LYS A 1002 15.90 -26.13 -8.56
CA LYS A 1002 16.13 -24.79 -9.08
C LYS A 1002 16.58 -24.83 -10.54
N ARG A 1003 17.55 -25.69 -10.87
CA ARG A 1003 18.03 -25.88 -12.26
C ARG A 1003 16.88 -26.23 -13.20
N LEU A 1004 16.01 -27.17 -12.80
CA LEU A 1004 14.85 -27.58 -13.60
C LEU A 1004 13.88 -26.42 -13.89
N ILE A 1005 13.61 -25.58 -12.88
CA ILE A 1005 12.74 -24.40 -13.03
C ILE A 1005 13.40 -23.34 -13.92
N PHE A 1006 14.63 -22.93 -13.61
CA PHE A 1006 15.31 -21.83 -14.30
C PHE A 1006 15.73 -22.15 -15.74
N THR A 1007 15.81 -23.44 -16.11
CA THR A 1007 16.05 -23.88 -17.50
C THR A 1007 14.78 -24.14 -18.30
N SER A 1008 13.59 -23.99 -17.70
CA SER A 1008 12.31 -24.13 -18.41
C SER A 1008 12.09 -22.98 -19.39
N THR A 1009 11.35 -23.24 -20.46
CA THR A 1009 10.87 -22.20 -21.39
C THR A 1009 9.87 -21.28 -20.69
N VAL A 1010 9.05 -21.79 -19.77
CA VAL A 1010 8.08 -21.00 -19.01
C VAL A 1010 8.76 -19.92 -18.16
N TYR A 1011 9.89 -20.22 -17.52
CA TYR A 1011 10.68 -19.21 -16.81
C TYR A 1011 11.21 -18.12 -17.76
N GLN A 1012 11.33 -18.41 -19.05
CA GLN A 1012 11.80 -17.50 -20.09
C GLN A 1012 10.67 -16.74 -20.80
N PHE A 1013 9.42 -16.87 -20.35
CA PHE A 1013 8.34 -16.07 -20.92
C PHE A 1013 8.57 -14.57 -20.70
N SER A 1014 8.05 -13.78 -21.63
CA SER A 1014 7.98 -12.32 -21.54
C SER A 1014 7.18 -11.91 -20.30
N SER A 1015 7.54 -10.79 -19.70
CA SER A 1015 6.74 -10.14 -18.66
C SER A 1015 5.63 -9.25 -19.19
N VAL A 1016 5.56 -9.06 -20.52
CA VAL A 1016 4.49 -8.29 -21.17
C VAL A 1016 3.28 -9.21 -21.32
N PRO A 1017 2.20 -9.02 -20.53
CA PRO A 1017 1.08 -9.93 -20.56
C PRO A 1017 0.26 -9.72 -21.84
N ARG A 1018 0.17 -10.75 -22.69
CA ARG A 1018 -0.75 -10.77 -23.85
C ARG A 1018 -2.20 -10.95 -23.43
N PHE A 1019 -2.43 -11.57 -22.27
CA PHE A 1019 -3.74 -11.86 -21.70
C PHE A 1019 -3.78 -11.39 -20.25
N LYS A 1020 -4.82 -10.66 -19.88
CA LYS A 1020 -4.99 -10.07 -18.53
C LYS A 1020 -5.99 -10.83 -17.66
N THR A 1021 -6.43 -12.01 -18.09
CA THR A 1021 -7.39 -12.81 -17.34
C THR A 1021 -6.74 -13.41 -16.07
N PRO A 1022 -7.49 -13.58 -14.97
CA PRO A 1022 -6.99 -14.25 -13.76
C PRO A 1022 -6.42 -15.64 -14.06
N GLU A 1023 -7.04 -16.37 -14.98
CA GLU A 1023 -6.64 -17.72 -15.39
C GLU A 1023 -5.27 -17.72 -16.08
N ALA A 1024 -5.01 -16.74 -16.95
CA ALA A 1024 -3.70 -16.59 -17.60
C ALA A 1024 -2.58 -16.39 -16.56
N ARG A 1025 -2.83 -15.50 -15.59
CA ARG A 1025 -1.90 -15.25 -14.48
C ARG A 1025 -1.71 -16.46 -13.58
N ALA A 1026 -2.80 -17.17 -13.24
CA ALA A 1026 -2.75 -18.35 -12.38
C ALA A 1026 -2.03 -19.54 -13.03
N ASN A 1027 -1.96 -19.59 -14.37
CA ASN A 1027 -1.30 -20.63 -15.15
C ASN A 1027 0.00 -20.16 -15.82
N PHE A 1028 0.62 -19.09 -15.32
CA PHE A 1028 1.95 -18.65 -15.73
C PHE A 1028 2.09 -18.36 -17.24
N ALA A 1029 1.06 -17.73 -17.84
CA ALA A 1029 1.05 -17.33 -19.25
C ALA A 1029 2.11 -16.28 -19.64
N SER A 1030 2.64 -15.57 -18.64
CA SER A 1030 3.71 -14.59 -18.75
C SER A 1030 4.52 -14.60 -17.45
N TYR A 1031 5.74 -14.08 -17.50
CA TYR A 1031 6.51 -13.86 -16.29
C TYR A 1031 5.89 -12.74 -15.44
N LEU A 1032 5.78 -12.93 -14.12
CA LEU A 1032 5.11 -11.95 -13.27
C LEU A 1032 6.07 -10.83 -12.85
N LEU A 1033 5.74 -9.60 -13.23
CA LEU A 1033 6.43 -8.40 -12.76
C LEU A 1033 6.32 -8.28 -11.24
N ARG A 1034 7.47 -8.07 -10.59
CA ARG A 1034 7.59 -7.82 -9.15
C ARG A 1034 8.73 -6.83 -8.90
N ARG A 1035 8.66 -6.02 -7.84
CA ARG A 1035 9.78 -5.14 -7.48
C ARG A 1035 10.99 -5.99 -7.09
N VAL A 1036 12.18 -5.51 -7.43
CA VAL A 1036 13.43 -6.04 -6.88
C VAL A 1036 13.40 -5.90 -5.35
N GLU A 1037 13.74 -6.96 -4.61
CA GLU A 1037 13.69 -6.96 -3.15
C GLU A 1037 14.54 -5.83 -2.55
N ALA A 1038 14.18 -5.35 -1.35
CA ALA A 1038 14.84 -4.21 -0.71
C ALA A 1038 16.37 -4.34 -0.64
N GLU A 1039 16.83 -5.53 -0.20
CA GLU A 1039 18.23 -5.86 0.00
C GLU A 1039 18.96 -5.86 -1.35
N VAL A 1040 18.41 -6.59 -2.33
CA VAL A 1040 18.96 -6.69 -3.69
C VAL A 1040 18.99 -5.33 -4.39
N LEU A 1041 17.97 -4.50 -4.22
CA LEU A 1041 17.90 -3.17 -4.81
C LEU A 1041 18.96 -2.24 -4.21
N ASN A 1042 19.13 -2.27 -2.88
CA ASN A 1042 20.17 -1.50 -2.21
C ASN A 1042 21.57 -1.94 -2.65
N ASP A 1043 21.78 -3.25 -2.74
CA ASP A 1043 23.06 -3.82 -3.18
C ASP A 1043 23.36 -3.52 -4.64
N ALA A 1044 22.36 -3.55 -5.53
CA ALA A 1044 22.51 -3.14 -6.92
C ALA A 1044 22.91 -1.65 -7.04
N LEU A 1045 22.31 -0.77 -6.25
CA LEU A 1045 22.69 0.65 -6.20
C LEU A 1045 24.12 0.85 -5.69
N ASN A 1046 24.51 0.11 -4.65
CA ASN A 1046 25.87 0.10 -4.12
C ASN A 1046 26.88 -0.44 -5.14
N GLU A 1047 26.51 -1.47 -5.88
CA GLU A 1047 27.35 -2.07 -6.91
C GLU A 1047 27.59 -1.11 -8.08
N ILE A 1048 26.53 -0.46 -8.59
CA ILE A 1048 26.60 0.52 -9.69
C ILE A 1048 27.45 1.73 -9.29
N THR A 1049 27.23 2.24 -8.09
CA THR A 1049 27.89 3.47 -7.62
C THR A 1049 29.27 3.21 -7.03
N GLY A 1050 29.53 2.00 -6.54
CA GLY A 1050 30.68 1.69 -5.70
C GLY A 1050 30.58 2.26 -4.29
N SER A 1051 29.37 2.64 -3.87
CA SER A 1051 29.10 3.11 -2.51
C SER A 1051 28.78 1.95 -1.57
N THR A 1052 28.64 2.25 -0.30
CA THR A 1052 28.24 1.30 0.75
C THR A 1052 27.17 1.92 1.64
N ASP A 1053 26.51 1.10 2.45
CA ASP A 1053 25.64 1.57 3.54
C ASP A 1053 26.13 1.04 4.87
N LEU A 1054 25.96 1.85 5.91
CA LEU A 1054 26.24 1.41 7.27
C LEU A 1054 24.98 0.82 7.87
N TYR A 1055 25.02 -0.46 8.23
CA TYR A 1055 23.96 -1.10 8.98
C TYR A 1055 24.32 -1.13 10.47
N THR A 1056 23.33 -0.89 11.31
CA THR A 1056 23.48 -0.94 12.78
C THR A 1056 22.39 -1.78 13.39
N SER A 1057 22.73 -2.62 14.36
CA SER A 1057 21.77 -3.32 15.21
C SER A 1057 21.72 -2.65 16.59
N ALA A 1058 20.52 -2.41 17.10
CA ALA A 1058 20.29 -1.92 18.46
C ALA A 1058 20.54 -2.99 19.54
N VAL A 1059 20.78 -4.25 19.13
CA VAL A 1059 20.95 -5.38 20.03
C VAL A 1059 22.33 -6.03 19.76
N PRO A 1060 23.18 -6.23 20.80
CA PRO A 1060 23.06 -5.68 22.16
C PRO A 1060 23.26 -4.16 22.19
N GLU A 1061 22.90 -3.52 23.30
CA GLU A 1061 23.33 -2.14 23.58
C GLU A 1061 24.76 -2.13 24.14
N PRO A 1062 25.63 -1.17 23.75
CA PRO A 1062 25.42 -0.13 22.73
C PRO A 1062 25.48 -0.69 21.30
N PHE A 1063 24.93 0.05 20.33
CA PHE A 1063 24.75 -0.38 18.93
C PHE A 1063 25.92 -1.19 18.36
N THR A 1064 25.59 -2.32 17.72
CA THR A 1064 26.56 -3.10 16.93
C THR A 1064 26.59 -2.56 15.51
N TYR A 1065 27.77 -2.14 15.05
CA TYR A 1065 28.01 -1.71 13.68
C TYR A 1065 28.39 -2.91 12.82
N ILE A 1066 27.68 -3.07 11.71
CA ILE A 1066 28.00 -4.09 10.71
C ILE A 1066 29.14 -3.54 9.82
N PRO A 1067 30.11 -4.37 9.39
CA PRO A 1067 31.16 -3.95 8.48
C PRO A 1067 30.61 -3.22 7.24
N GLN A 1068 31.23 -2.10 6.87
CA GLN A 1068 30.74 -1.24 5.79
C GLN A 1068 30.76 -1.93 4.41
N ASP A 1069 31.61 -2.93 4.23
CA ASP A 1069 31.72 -3.71 3.00
C ASP A 1069 30.69 -4.85 2.90
N MET A 1070 29.94 -5.12 3.97
CA MET A 1070 28.89 -6.14 3.97
C MET A 1070 27.67 -5.66 3.19
N THR A 1071 27.20 -6.51 2.27
CA THR A 1071 26.00 -6.26 1.48
C THR A 1071 24.73 -6.51 2.30
N ALA A 1072 23.60 -5.92 1.89
CA ALA A 1072 22.32 -6.08 2.56
C ALA A 1072 21.86 -7.55 2.58
N VAL A 1073 22.12 -8.31 1.51
CA VAL A 1073 21.77 -9.74 1.43
C VAL A 1073 22.58 -10.62 2.39
N GLU A 1074 23.80 -10.21 2.75
CA GLU A 1074 24.68 -10.92 3.71
C GLU A 1074 24.28 -10.67 5.17
N VAL A 1075 23.39 -9.71 5.44
CA VAL A 1075 22.99 -9.36 6.79
C VAL A 1075 22.19 -10.50 7.44
N ALA A 1076 22.84 -11.15 8.39
CA ALA A 1076 22.29 -12.25 9.16
C ALA A 1076 21.07 -11.86 10.02
N ASP A 1077 21.10 -10.68 10.66
CA ASP A 1077 20.11 -10.27 11.65
C ASP A 1077 18.98 -9.41 11.06
N GLY A 1078 17.73 -9.84 11.26
CA GLY A 1078 16.53 -9.06 10.95
C GLY A 1078 16.42 -7.72 11.70
N SER A 1079 17.17 -7.52 12.79
CA SER A 1079 17.11 -6.32 13.64
C SER A 1079 17.96 -5.13 13.21
N ILE A 1080 18.61 -5.19 12.05
CA ILE A 1080 19.32 -4.02 11.55
C ILE A 1080 18.37 -2.87 11.24
N THR A 1081 18.79 -1.66 11.59
CA THR A 1081 18.05 -0.42 11.29
C THR A 1081 18.54 0.14 9.96
N SER A 1082 17.66 0.23 8.97
CA SER A 1082 17.88 0.95 7.72
C SER A 1082 16.57 1.53 7.23
N SER A 1083 16.52 2.86 7.06
CA SER A 1083 15.34 3.55 6.53
C SER A 1083 15.01 3.08 5.11
N PHE A 1084 16.04 2.81 4.30
CA PHE A 1084 15.87 2.26 2.96
C PHE A 1084 15.22 0.87 3.01
N LEU A 1085 15.82 -0.08 3.73
CA LEU A 1085 15.32 -1.46 3.73
C LEU A 1085 13.88 -1.55 4.25
N THR A 1086 13.55 -0.80 5.29
CA THR A 1086 12.18 -0.73 5.83
C THR A 1086 11.20 -0.10 4.83
N LEU A 1087 11.56 1.03 4.21
CA LEU A 1087 10.71 1.70 3.21
C LEU A 1087 10.43 0.81 2.00
N PHE A 1088 11.43 0.02 1.59
CA PHE A 1088 11.34 -0.92 0.47
C PHE A 1088 10.88 -2.32 0.91
N GLY A 1089 10.14 -2.45 2.02
CA GLY A 1089 9.36 -3.66 2.32
C GLY A 1089 10.18 -4.92 2.62
N ARG A 1090 11.40 -4.78 3.16
CA ARG A 1090 12.16 -5.89 3.75
C ARG A 1090 11.30 -6.64 4.78
N SER A 1091 11.42 -7.97 4.82
CA SER A 1091 10.78 -8.77 5.87
C SER A 1091 11.33 -8.38 7.24
N ALA A 1092 10.45 -8.15 8.21
CA ALA A 1092 10.86 -7.96 9.59
C ALA A 1092 11.28 -9.28 10.27
N ARG A 1093 11.14 -10.42 9.57
CA ARG A 1093 11.45 -11.78 10.06
C ARG A 1093 10.76 -12.12 11.38
N ALA A 1094 9.57 -11.57 11.60
CA ALA A 1094 8.82 -11.70 12.84
C ALA A 1094 7.91 -12.93 12.86
N THR A 1095 7.36 -13.32 11.70
CA THR A 1095 6.29 -14.35 11.62
C THR A 1095 6.73 -15.62 10.92
N GLY A 1096 7.65 -15.52 9.96
CA GLY A 1096 8.03 -16.62 9.06
C GLY A 1096 7.05 -16.84 7.91
N MET A 1097 6.02 -15.99 7.77
CA MET A 1097 5.10 -15.99 6.64
C MET A 1097 5.74 -15.33 5.42
N GLU A 1098 5.49 -15.87 4.24
CA GLU A 1098 5.97 -15.31 2.97
C GLU A 1098 5.36 -13.91 2.70
N SER A 1099 4.14 -13.67 3.18
CA SER A 1099 3.43 -12.39 3.01
C SER A 1099 4.01 -11.25 3.85
N GLU A 1100 4.95 -11.51 4.76
CA GLU A 1100 5.64 -10.48 5.54
C GLU A 1100 6.56 -9.60 4.66
N ARG A 1101 7.05 -10.14 3.52
CA ARG A 1101 7.84 -9.40 2.55
C ARG A 1101 6.94 -8.72 1.54
N VAL A 1102 7.07 -7.40 1.39
CA VAL A 1102 6.21 -6.60 0.49
C VAL A 1102 7.01 -6.13 -0.73
N ASN A 1103 6.81 -6.78 -1.88
CA ASN A 1103 7.50 -6.46 -3.15
C ASN A 1103 6.65 -5.61 -4.11
N GLU A 1104 5.64 -4.89 -3.59
CA GLU A 1104 4.86 -3.93 -4.37
C GLU A 1104 5.57 -2.56 -4.41
N LEU A 1105 5.29 -1.77 -5.44
CA LEU A 1105 5.75 -0.39 -5.57
C LEU A 1105 4.72 0.56 -4.94
N ALA A 1106 5.19 1.46 -4.07
CA ALA A 1106 4.38 2.49 -3.45
C ALA A 1106 4.98 3.90 -3.70
N SER A 1107 4.12 4.92 -3.76
CA SER A 1107 4.54 6.31 -4.03
C SER A 1107 5.69 6.82 -3.14
N PRO A 1108 5.76 6.50 -1.83
CA PRO A 1108 6.89 6.91 -0.99
C PRO A 1108 8.25 6.34 -1.44
N GLN A 1109 8.29 5.11 -1.95
CA GLN A 1109 9.53 4.50 -2.46
C GLN A 1109 10.02 5.23 -3.71
N TRP A 1110 9.10 5.56 -4.62
CA TRP A 1110 9.40 6.32 -5.84
C TRP A 1110 9.90 7.74 -5.54
N LEU A 1111 9.25 8.43 -4.59
CA LEU A 1111 9.69 9.76 -4.17
C LEU A 1111 11.08 9.72 -3.50
N TYR A 1112 11.38 8.64 -2.77
CA TYR A 1112 12.69 8.45 -2.15
C TYR A 1112 13.80 8.27 -3.20
N THR A 1113 13.58 7.46 -4.25
CA THR A 1113 14.60 7.27 -5.31
C THR A 1113 14.86 8.55 -6.10
N LEU A 1114 13.81 9.35 -6.33
CA LEU A 1114 13.93 10.61 -7.08
C LEU A 1114 14.65 11.71 -6.29
N ASN A 1115 14.34 11.87 -4.99
CA ASN A 1115 14.63 13.12 -4.27
C ASN A 1115 15.54 12.95 -3.04
N SER A 1116 15.89 11.74 -2.61
CA SER A 1116 16.65 11.58 -1.37
C SER A 1116 18.12 12.01 -1.52
N ALA A 1117 18.62 12.71 -0.50
CA ALA A 1117 20.04 13.09 -0.43
C ALA A 1117 20.97 11.87 -0.41
N GLN A 1118 20.53 10.74 0.13
CA GLN A 1118 21.28 9.49 0.10
C GLN A 1118 21.47 8.99 -1.33
N MET A 1119 20.42 8.98 -2.15
CA MET A 1119 20.50 8.57 -3.56
C MET A 1119 21.33 9.54 -4.39
N GLN A 1120 21.11 10.85 -4.23
CA GLN A 1120 21.91 11.87 -4.89
C GLN A 1120 23.40 11.74 -4.52
N GLY A 1121 23.70 11.54 -3.23
CA GLY A 1121 25.05 11.34 -2.74
C GLY A 1121 25.73 10.10 -3.32
N LYS A 1122 25.01 8.97 -3.40
CA LYS A 1122 25.53 7.73 -4.03
C LYS A 1122 25.87 7.94 -5.49
N LEU A 1123 25.02 8.64 -6.25
CA LEU A 1123 25.26 8.91 -7.68
C LEU A 1123 26.40 9.92 -7.90
N GLN A 1124 26.41 11.03 -7.16
CA GLN A 1124 27.41 12.09 -7.33
C GLN A 1124 28.81 11.68 -6.84
N ASN A 1125 28.90 10.98 -5.71
CA ASN A 1125 30.16 10.68 -5.03
C ASN A 1125 30.60 9.21 -5.14
N GLY A 1126 29.80 8.36 -5.80
CA GLY A 1126 30.11 6.95 -5.98
C GLY A 1126 31.40 6.72 -6.78
N PRO A 1127 32.41 6.03 -6.22
CA PRO A 1127 33.71 5.89 -6.86
C PRO A 1127 33.68 5.05 -8.14
N LYS A 1128 32.86 4.00 -8.22
CA LYS A 1128 32.76 3.18 -9.44
C LYS A 1128 32.06 3.93 -10.56
N LEU A 1129 30.95 4.61 -10.26
CA LEU A 1129 30.26 5.43 -11.25
C LEU A 1129 31.14 6.60 -11.70
N ALA A 1130 31.84 7.26 -10.78
CA ALA A 1130 32.81 8.28 -11.12
C ALA A 1130 33.91 7.76 -12.05
N ALA A 1131 34.48 6.59 -11.77
CA ALA A 1131 35.50 5.96 -12.62
C ALA A 1131 34.95 5.57 -14.00
N LEU A 1132 33.74 5.03 -14.07
CA LEU A 1132 33.06 4.68 -15.32
C LEU A 1132 32.89 5.91 -16.21
N LEU A 1133 32.47 7.04 -15.64
CA LEU A 1133 32.31 8.30 -16.37
C LEU A 1133 33.66 8.95 -16.72
N ALA A 1134 34.64 8.88 -15.83
CA ALA A 1134 35.97 9.45 -16.03
C ALA A 1134 36.77 8.75 -17.15
N ALA A 1135 36.42 7.51 -17.50
CA ALA A 1135 37.01 6.80 -18.63
C ALA A 1135 36.78 7.54 -19.97
N GLY A 1136 35.82 8.47 -20.05
CA GLY A 1136 35.56 9.28 -21.23
C GLY A 1136 35.12 8.45 -22.44
N GLY A 1137 34.95 9.10 -23.60
CA GLY A 1137 34.51 8.45 -24.85
C GLY A 1137 33.44 9.26 -25.58
N SER A 1138 32.96 8.72 -26.68
CA SER A 1138 31.77 9.24 -27.38
C SER A 1138 30.51 9.08 -26.52
N THR A 1139 29.48 9.87 -26.84
CA THR A 1139 28.15 9.74 -26.21
C THR A 1139 27.65 8.30 -26.23
N GLN A 1140 27.80 7.63 -27.37
CA GLN A 1140 27.39 6.24 -27.54
C GLN A 1140 28.13 5.29 -26.60
N GLU A 1141 29.44 5.42 -26.47
CA GLU A 1141 30.25 4.55 -25.58
C GLU A 1141 29.95 4.80 -24.08
N ILE A 1142 29.65 6.03 -23.69
CA ILE A 1142 29.26 6.35 -22.31
C ILE A 1142 27.85 5.81 -22.03
N ALA A 1143 26.89 6.03 -22.94
CA ALA A 1143 25.55 5.48 -22.84
C ALA A 1143 25.58 3.95 -22.80
N GLU A 1144 26.37 3.29 -23.65
CA GLU A 1144 26.53 1.83 -23.64
C GLU A 1144 26.97 1.30 -22.29
N ARG A 1145 28.03 1.87 -21.69
CA ARG A 1145 28.50 1.46 -20.37
C ARG A 1145 27.45 1.68 -19.28
N LEU A 1146 26.73 2.80 -19.31
CA LEU A 1146 25.68 3.09 -18.32
C LEU A 1146 24.49 2.13 -18.44
N TYR A 1147 23.99 1.90 -19.66
CA TYR A 1147 22.86 0.99 -19.89
C TYR A 1147 23.22 -0.46 -19.56
N LEU A 1148 24.42 -0.93 -19.91
CA LEU A 1148 24.87 -2.29 -19.54
C LEU A 1148 25.07 -2.42 -18.02
N THR A 1149 25.59 -1.40 -17.36
CA THR A 1149 25.82 -1.43 -15.90
C THR A 1149 24.52 -1.35 -15.10
N VAL A 1150 23.58 -0.50 -15.51
CA VAL A 1150 22.35 -0.24 -14.75
C VAL A 1150 21.23 -1.20 -15.14
N LEU A 1151 20.99 -1.37 -16.45
CA LEU A 1151 19.85 -2.11 -17.01
C LEU A 1151 20.25 -3.45 -17.65
N SER A 1152 21.55 -3.76 -17.74
CA SER A 1152 22.06 -5.03 -18.31
C SER A 1152 21.67 -5.24 -19.78
N ARG A 1153 21.52 -4.15 -20.54
CA ARG A 1153 21.23 -4.17 -21.99
C ARG A 1153 21.99 -3.09 -22.73
N PHE A 1154 22.04 -3.21 -24.06
CA PHE A 1154 22.52 -2.11 -24.90
C PHE A 1154 21.48 -0.97 -24.95
N PRO A 1155 21.93 0.30 -25.07
CA PRO A 1155 21.04 1.40 -25.39
C PRO A 1155 20.54 1.24 -26.83
N THR A 1156 19.30 1.62 -27.08
CA THR A 1156 18.77 1.76 -28.44
C THR A 1156 19.32 3.00 -29.12
N GLU A 1157 19.14 3.11 -30.44
CA GLU A 1157 19.44 4.36 -31.16
C GLU A 1157 18.65 5.55 -30.60
N ALA A 1158 17.41 5.32 -30.16
CA ALA A 1158 16.58 6.33 -29.53
C ALA A 1158 17.12 6.75 -28.15
N ASP A 1159 17.60 5.79 -27.35
CA ASP A 1159 18.27 6.06 -26.06
C ASP A 1159 19.51 6.94 -26.25
N VAL A 1160 20.38 6.58 -27.21
CA VAL A 1160 21.60 7.33 -27.52
C VAL A 1160 21.25 8.72 -28.01
N LYS A 1161 20.29 8.84 -28.93
CA LYS A 1161 19.85 10.13 -29.46
C LYS A 1161 19.25 11.03 -28.39
N ALA A 1162 18.45 10.49 -27.47
CA ALA A 1162 17.91 11.25 -26.34
C ALA A 1162 19.02 11.78 -25.42
N ALA A 1163 20.03 10.95 -25.14
CA ALA A 1163 21.19 11.39 -24.37
C ALA A 1163 22.00 12.49 -25.09
N GLU A 1164 22.18 12.38 -26.42
CA GLU A 1164 22.83 13.42 -27.22
C GLU A 1164 22.05 14.73 -27.26
N GLU A 1165 20.73 14.67 -27.42
CA GLU A 1165 19.86 15.85 -27.43
C GLU A 1165 19.87 16.54 -26.07
N TYR A 1166 19.79 15.76 -24.97
CA TYR A 1166 19.89 16.30 -23.62
C TYR A 1166 21.23 17.01 -23.38
N ALA A 1167 22.34 16.38 -23.80
CA ALA A 1167 23.68 16.96 -23.72
C ALA A 1167 23.81 18.29 -24.49
N LYS A 1168 23.05 18.47 -25.59
CA LYS A 1168 23.06 19.68 -26.42
C LYS A 1168 22.25 20.84 -25.84
N THR A 1169 21.31 20.59 -24.91
CA THR A 1169 20.46 21.67 -24.33
C THR A 1169 21.25 22.69 -23.52
N GLY A 1170 22.44 22.33 -23.03
CA GLY A 1170 23.33 23.21 -22.27
C GLY A 1170 22.88 23.51 -20.83
N VAL A 1171 21.81 22.86 -20.34
CA VAL A 1171 21.31 22.99 -18.95
C VAL A 1171 22.31 22.41 -17.95
N THR A 1172 22.89 21.26 -18.28
CA THR A 1172 24.01 20.62 -17.56
C THR A 1172 25.15 20.36 -18.52
N GLN A 1173 26.41 20.37 -18.06
CA GLN A 1173 27.59 20.21 -18.91
C GLN A 1173 28.57 19.17 -18.35
N GLY A 1174 29.36 18.56 -19.25
CA GLY A 1174 30.43 17.66 -18.88
C GLY A 1174 29.92 16.39 -18.18
N ARG A 1175 30.41 16.12 -16.97
CA ARG A 1175 30.08 14.91 -16.20
C ARG A 1175 28.62 14.85 -15.78
N ASP A 1176 28.00 15.99 -15.51
CA ASP A 1176 26.68 16.05 -14.87
C ASP A 1176 25.56 15.53 -15.79
N VAL A 1177 25.70 15.71 -17.11
CA VAL A 1177 24.79 15.12 -18.11
C VAL A 1177 24.67 13.61 -17.96
N TRP A 1178 25.78 12.93 -17.69
CA TRP A 1178 25.82 11.47 -17.56
C TRP A 1178 25.37 10.99 -16.17
N LEU A 1179 25.53 11.84 -15.14
CA LEU A 1179 24.94 11.59 -13.83
C LEU A 1179 23.42 11.67 -13.90
N ASP A 1180 22.87 12.63 -14.65
CA ASP A 1180 21.42 12.74 -14.87
C ASP A 1180 20.88 11.53 -15.65
N LEU A 1181 21.63 11.04 -16.65
CA LEU A 1181 21.28 9.79 -17.32
C LEU A 1181 21.30 8.60 -16.36
N ALA A 1182 22.36 8.44 -15.55
CA ALA A 1182 22.42 7.38 -14.55
C ALA A 1182 21.26 7.47 -13.54
N TRP A 1183 20.91 8.67 -13.09
CA TRP A 1183 19.77 8.95 -12.24
C TRP A 1183 18.45 8.54 -12.90
N ALA A 1184 18.25 8.87 -14.17
CA ALA A 1184 17.05 8.49 -14.92
C ALA A 1184 16.94 6.96 -15.06
N LEU A 1185 18.04 6.28 -15.33
CA LEU A 1185 18.07 4.82 -15.48
C LEU A 1185 17.73 4.10 -14.16
N VAL A 1186 18.32 4.49 -13.03
CA VAL A 1186 18.02 3.88 -11.72
C VAL A 1186 16.62 4.20 -11.20
N ASN A 1187 15.98 5.25 -11.72
CA ASN A 1187 14.58 5.58 -11.43
C ASN A 1187 13.60 4.98 -12.46
N SER A 1188 14.07 4.21 -13.45
CA SER A 1188 13.19 3.60 -14.44
C SER A 1188 12.44 2.39 -13.85
N PRO A 1189 11.21 2.09 -14.33
CA PRO A 1189 10.54 0.83 -14.00
C PRO A 1189 11.37 -0.40 -14.38
N GLU A 1190 12.18 -0.31 -15.45
CA GLU A 1190 13.08 -1.38 -15.91
C GLU A 1190 14.16 -1.73 -14.87
N PHE A 1191 14.66 -0.73 -14.13
CA PHE A 1191 15.58 -0.96 -13.03
C PHE A 1191 14.89 -1.52 -11.78
N LEU A 1192 13.76 -0.91 -11.41
CA LEU A 1192 13.07 -1.17 -10.14
C LEU A 1192 12.27 -2.49 -10.13
N LEU A 1193 11.90 -3.00 -11.30
CA LEU A 1193 11.14 -4.23 -11.46
C LEU A 1193 12.02 -5.37 -11.96
N ARG A 1194 11.75 -6.57 -11.45
CA ARG A 1194 12.19 -7.83 -12.05
C ARG A 1194 11.18 -8.18 -13.14
N HIS A 1195 11.64 -8.11 -14.38
CA HIS A 1195 10.88 -8.38 -15.58
C HIS A 1195 11.33 -9.63 -16.29
#